data_AF-A0A9D2JLV0-F1
#
_entry.id   AF-A0A9D2JLV0-F1
#
_cell.length_a   1.000
_cell.length_b   1.000
_cell.length_c   1.000
_cell.angle_alpha   90.00
_cell.angle_beta   90.00
_cell.angle_gamma   90.00
#
_symmetry.space_group_name_H-M   'P 1'
#
loop_
_entity.id
_entity.type
_entity.pdbx_description
1 polymer ?
#
loop_
_entity_poly.entity_id
_entity_poly.type
_entity_poly.pdbx_seq_one_letter_code
_entity_poly.pdbx_strand_id
1 'polypeptide(L)'
;MYIADLHIHSRYSRATSRDCDLPHLDQSARQKGISLIGTGDFTHPAWRKELAEALTPAEEGLYTLCPEYRLQGETSGEAPRFVASGEISSIYKKNGRVRKVHNVILLPSLEAAEELSRKLEAIGNIHSDGRPILGLDSRDLLEITLDTCPEALFIPAHIWTPHFSMFGAFSGFDTIEECFEDLTPYIYAAETGLSSDPPMNWRVSALDALTLLSSSDAHSPGKLGREANMLEGTLSYPALVHAIRTGEGFGGTIEFFPEEGKYHLDGHRNCHVCLQPAETIQFGGKCPVCGRKITIGVQHRVEELADRPEGFRPEHAKPYESLVPLPEVVAASTGMSVTGKKTDALYRHLLKELGPEFDILRQADIADIETVAGPAVAEGIRRLRAGQVERVPGYDGEYGTISLFDPAELEDLNGQTSLFGSPIRRTIRKKAAAPLQKAPKPADLAEEKDTPANNDPLAGLNAEQLQAVTSDQPAIAVCAGPGTGKTKTLVSRIAYLIESCQVKPAQITAVTFTRQAAAEMRERLEARLGGKRALRGMTIGTFHAICLQMLGNVSIVSAEDAVEIASETLQAFDVRQTPQSFLRAVSKVKNGFSFVEADISEELFSDYNRRLHAMQVRDFDDLLTDALALPADQRRGFDYLLVDEFQDINPAQYALVRAWSQDGKGLFVIGDPDQSIYGFRGADAHCFARLAEDFQNLYQISLTQNYRSAPEILTCALSSISKNGGEERRLTANSPSGMPVRLIRTESEFAEAVFVAKEVTRMTGGIDMLDAEQGTASERSVFRSFSDIAVLCRTHRQADLIEKCLRHESIPCIISGREHFLSEDSVRGVLGFFRSLLDPTDTVSLRACLRLVWGCPADLIARASDFSRRPDALQQGMLSLEAASEELGSFGFLAQWLQDLAVFQPKAAREKPRKLLEEWGKLHGITPAFEQLMHMAVFHTSLPDFLQALTIGEEPDLQRASGKSYAAGAVRVMTLHGAKGLEFPAVFLFGLTAGSLPLESPHYVTDLDEERRLFYVGMTRAREELILTTAEAPSVFLEELPQDVLQTTTAARRFSSSGVQLRLF
;
A
#
# COMPACT_ATOMS: atom_id res chain seq x y z
N MET A 1 -22.38 -38.83 -6.24
CA MET A 1 -22.03 -37.65 -5.44
C MET A 1 -20.62 -37.84 -4.91
N TYR A 2 -19.80 -36.79 -4.89
CA TYR A 2 -18.43 -36.79 -4.37
C TYR A 2 -18.22 -35.60 -3.44
N ILE A 3 -17.23 -35.70 -2.56
CA ILE A 3 -16.90 -34.66 -1.57
C ILE A 3 -15.73 -33.84 -2.08
N ALA A 4 -15.84 -32.51 -1.99
CA ALA A 4 -14.83 -31.57 -2.42
C ALA A 4 -14.47 -30.52 -1.37
N ASP A 5 -13.19 -30.34 -1.11
CA ASP A 5 -12.65 -29.32 -0.19
C ASP A 5 -11.71 -28.38 -0.96
N LEU A 6 -12.18 -27.16 -1.24
CA LEU A 6 -11.61 -26.32 -2.32
C LEU A 6 -10.65 -25.24 -1.80
N HIS A 7 -10.76 -24.86 -0.52
CA HIS A 7 -9.91 -23.85 0.12
C HIS A 7 -9.00 -24.50 1.16
N ILE A 8 -7.72 -24.64 0.81
CA ILE A 8 -6.66 -25.16 1.68
C ILE A 8 -5.36 -24.37 1.47
N HIS A 9 -4.39 -24.59 2.35
CA HIS A 9 -3.05 -24.00 2.25
C HIS A 9 -1.93 -25.03 2.16
N SER A 10 -0.87 -24.64 1.45
CA SER A 10 0.39 -25.36 1.35
C SER A 10 1.35 -24.98 2.48
N ARG A 11 2.41 -25.76 2.65
CA ARG A 11 3.53 -25.46 3.56
C ARG A 11 4.25 -24.13 3.30
N TYR A 12 3.98 -23.47 2.17
CA TYR A 12 4.56 -22.16 1.82
C TYR A 12 3.72 -20.98 2.33
N SER A 13 2.49 -21.21 2.77
CA SER A 13 1.73 -20.21 3.51
C SER A 13 2.19 -20.10 4.96
N ARG A 14 2.10 -18.89 5.52
CA ARG A 14 2.37 -18.66 6.94
C ARG A 14 1.46 -19.50 7.83
N ALA A 15 2.05 -20.00 8.91
CA ALA A 15 1.39 -20.79 9.96
C ALA A 15 0.65 -22.05 9.49
N THR A 16 1.08 -22.56 8.34
CA THR A 16 0.69 -23.87 7.85
C THR A 16 1.71 -24.93 8.30
N SER A 17 1.24 -26.16 8.55
CA SER A 17 2.12 -27.28 8.87
C SER A 17 3.13 -27.53 7.76
N ARG A 18 4.34 -27.96 8.12
CA ARG A 18 5.34 -28.44 7.14
C ARG A 18 4.84 -29.66 6.36
N ASP A 19 3.93 -30.42 6.98
CA ASP A 19 3.31 -31.60 6.40
C ASP A 19 2.14 -31.24 5.46
N CYS A 20 1.81 -29.97 5.24
CA CYS A 20 0.94 -29.57 4.11
C CYS A 20 1.69 -29.63 2.78
N ASP A 21 2.17 -30.82 2.44
CA ASP A 21 2.68 -31.17 1.12
C ASP A 21 1.72 -32.15 0.41
N LEU A 22 1.90 -32.33 -0.90
CA LEU A 22 1.02 -33.17 -1.70
C LEU A 22 0.91 -34.62 -1.19
N PRO A 23 2.01 -35.30 -0.78
CA PRO A 23 1.94 -36.66 -0.26
C PRO A 23 1.05 -36.84 0.97
N HIS A 24 1.14 -35.94 1.95
CA HIS A 24 0.31 -36.03 3.16
C HIS A 24 -1.13 -35.56 2.89
N LEU A 25 -1.35 -34.57 2.03
CA LEU A 25 -2.69 -34.16 1.61
C LEU A 25 -3.43 -35.29 0.88
N ASP A 26 -2.75 -36.01 -0.04
CA ASP A 26 -3.28 -37.21 -0.71
C ASP A 26 -3.65 -38.30 0.30
N GLN A 27 -2.79 -38.56 1.30
CA GLN A 27 -3.06 -39.55 2.33
C GLN A 27 -4.26 -39.18 3.20
N SER A 28 -4.34 -37.94 3.68
CA SER A 28 -5.45 -37.47 4.51
C SER A 28 -6.78 -37.44 3.74
N ALA A 29 -6.77 -37.05 2.47
CA ALA A 29 -7.95 -37.10 1.62
C ALA A 29 -8.47 -38.54 1.44
N ARG A 30 -7.57 -39.51 1.21
CA ARG A 30 -7.92 -40.94 1.15
C ARG A 30 -8.52 -41.46 2.45
N GLN A 31 -7.94 -41.09 3.60
CA GLN A 31 -8.45 -41.50 4.91
C GLN A 31 -9.84 -40.92 5.18
N LYS A 32 -10.06 -39.68 4.76
CA LYS A 32 -11.33 -38.98 4.96
C LYS A 32 -12.41 -39.35 3.96
N GLY A 33 -12.03 -39.79 2.75
CA GLY A 33 -12.97 -40.07 1.67
C GLY A 33 -13.29 -38.82 0.83
N ILE A 34 -12.32 -37.91 0.70
CA ILE A 34 -12.46 -36.69 -0.11
C ILE A 34 -11.99 -36.98 -1.52
N SER A 35 -12.85 -36.74 -2.51
CA SER A 35 -12.57 -37.08 -3.90
C SER A 35 -11.89 -35.95 -4.66
N LEU A 36 -12.13 -34.69 -4.28
CA LEU A 36 -11.55 -33.52 -4.92
C LEU A 36 -11.00 -32.54 -3.86
N ILE A 37 -9.76 -32.10 -4.01
CA ILE A 37 -9.16 -31.11 -3.14
C ILE A 37 -8.51 -29.98 -3.93
N GLY A 38 -8.54 -28.77 -3.38
CA GLY A 38 -7.70 -27.68 -3.85
C GLY A 38 -6.21 -28.00 -3.68
N THR A 39 -5.33 -27.40 -4.48
CA THR A 39 -3.89 -27.48 -4.25
C THR A 39 -3.40 -26.51 -3.19
N GLY A 40 -4.13 -25.41 -2.98
CA GLY A 40 -3.69 -24.25 -2.20
C GLY A 40 -2.54 -23.49 -2.87
N ASP A 41 -2.44 -22.20 -2.55
CA ASP A 41 -1.27 -21.34 -2.75
C ASP A 41 -0.59 -21.39 -4.13
N PHE A 42 -1.34 -21.52 -5.23
CA PHE A 42 -0.75 -21.57 -6.58
C PHE A 42 0.12 -20.32 -6.90
N THR A 43 0.01 -19.24 -6.14
CA THR A 43 0.80 -18.00 -6.32
C THR A 43 2.26 -18.14 -5.91
N HIS A 44 2.63 -19.13 -5.09
CA HIS A 44 4.01 -19.32 -4.66
C HIS A 44 4.85 -20.10 -5.70
N PRO A 45 5.98 -19.55 -6.19
CA PRO A 45 6.72 -20.14 -7.31
C PRO A 45 7.36 -21.49 -6.97
N ALA A 46 7.88 -21.67 -5.74
CA ALA A 46 8.42 -22.96 -5.34
C ALA A 46 7.32 -24.03 -5.22
N TRP A 47 6.12 -23.63 -4.81
CA TRP A 47 4.99 -24.55 -4.71
C TRP A 47 4.50 -24.96 -6.09
N ARG A 48 4.33 -24.02 -7.04
CA ARG A 48 3.99 -24.35 -8.43
C ARG A 48 4.96 -25.34 -9.07
N LYS A 49 6.26 -25.19 -8.79
CA LYS A 49 7.26 -26.14 -9.26
C LYS A 49 7.03 -27.55 -8.70
N GLU A 50 6.74 -27.67 -7.40
CA GLU A 50 6.38 -28.95 -6.80
C GLU A 50 5.08 -29.54 -7.36
N LEU A 51 4.06 -28.70 -7.59
CA LEU A 51 2.82 -29.11 -8.24
C LEU A 51 3.11 -29.69 -9.63
N ALA A 52 3.93 -29.02 -10.45
CA ALA A 52 4.28 -29.46 -11.79
C ALA A 52 5.14 -30.74 -11.82
N GLU A 53 5.95 -30.99 -10.79
CA GLU A 53 6.79 -32.18 -10.69
C GLU A 53 6.01 -33.40 -10.17
N ALA A 54 5.15 -33.21 -9.17
CA ALA A 54 4.51 -34.30 -8.45
C ALA A 54 3.09 -34.64 -8.95
N LEU A 55 2.42 -33.75 -9.67
CA LEU A 55 1.07 -33.98 -10.21
C LEU A 55 1.10 -34.33 -11.70
N THR A 56 0.20 -35.22 -12.09
CA THR A 56 -0.06 -35.57 -13.50
C THR A 56 -1.54 -35.38 -13.84
N PRO A 57 -1.89 -34.95 -15.07
CA PRO A 57 -3.28 -34.83 -15.49
C PRO A 57 -4.06 -36.14 -15.31
N ALA A 58 -5.30 -36.05 -14.81
CA ALA A 58 -6.18 -37.20 -14.59
C ALA A 58 -7.47 -37.10 -15.42
N GLU A 59 -8.29 -36.09 -15.15
CA GLU A 59 -9.46 -35.71 -15.93
C GLU A 59 -9.31 -34.26 -16.41
N GLU A 60 -10.23 -33.78 -17.26
CA GLU A 60 -10.16 -32.43 -17.81
C GLU A 60 -10.08 -31.37 -16.69
N GLY A 61 -8.93 -30.69 -16.61
CA GLY A 61 -8.61 -29.67 -15.61
C GLY A 61 -8.35 -30.18 -14.19
N LEU A 62 -8.25 -31.50 -13.99
CA LEU A 62 -7.96 -32.13 -12.70
C LEU A 62 -6.68 -32.96 -12.75
N TYR A 63 -6.01 -33.07 -11.60
CA TYR A 63 -4.72 -33.73 -11.48
C TYR A 63 -4.76 -34.83 -10.43
N THR A 64 -3.82 -35.78 -10.49
CA THR A 64 -3.61 -36.78 -9.44
C THR A 64 -2.13 -36.87 -9.08
N LEU A 65 -1.84 -37.28 -7.86
CA LEU A 65 -0.46 -37.44 -7.37
C LEU A 65 0.23 -38.61 -8.09
N CYS A 66 1.42 -38.35 -8.62
CA CYS A 66 2.27 -39.37 -9.22
C CYS A 66 2.55 -40.51 -8.21
N PRO A 67 2.43 -41.79 -8.60
CA PRO A 67 2.53 -42.93 -7.67
C PRO A 67 3.82 -42.98 -6.85
N GLU A 68 4.93 -42.46 -7.37
CA GLU A 68 6.23 -42.41 -6.69
C GLU A 68 6.31 -41.44 -5.51
N TYR A 69 5.45 -40.40 -5.49
CA TYR A 69 5.36 -39.44 -4.39
C TYR A 69 4.35 -39.86 -3.32
N ARG A 70 3.56 -40.92 -3.57
CA ARG A 70 2.52 -41.36 -2.65
C ARG A 70 3.11 -42.06 -1.43
N LEU A 71 2.68 -41.65 -0.23
CA LEU A 71 3.09 -42.30 1.03
C LEU A 71 2.59 -43.75 1.09
N GLN A 72 3.48 -44.67 1.47
CA GLN A 72 3.17 -46.09 1.63
C GLN A 72 2.41 -46.35 2.93
N GLY A 73 1.32 -47.12 2.85
CA GLY A 73 0.51 -47.54 4.01
C GLY A 73 -0.86 -48.08 3.59
N GLU A 74 -1.53 -48.83 4.47
CA GLU A 74 -2.93 -49.23 4.28
C GLU A 74 -3.83 -48.00 4.46
N THR A 75 -4.51 -47.58 3.39
CA THR A 75 -5.58 -46.55 3.43
C THR A 75 -6.80 -47.09 2.72
N SER A 76 -7.99 -46.82 3.26
CA SER A 76 -9.25 -47.38 2.77
C SER A 76 -9.93 -46.60 1.63
N GLY A 77 -9.45 -45.41 1.27
CA GLY A 77 -10.05 -44.58 0.21
C GLY A 77 -9.29 -44.53 -1.12
N GLU A 78 -10.02 -44.14 -2.17
CA GLU A 78 -9.49 -43.92 -3.52
C GLU A 78 -8.63 -42.64 -3.61
N ALA A 79 -7.68 -42.63 -4.55
CA ALA A 79 -6.82 -41.47 -4.76
C ALA A 79 -7.63 -40.22 -5.15
N PRO A 80 -7.44 -39.08 -4.46
CA PRO A 80 -8.17 -37.86 -4.76
C PRO A 80 -7.73 -37.26 -6.11
N ARG A 81 -8.52 -36.28 -6.54
CA ARG A 81 -8.15 -35.31 -7.58
C ARG A 81 -7.78 -33.98 -6.97
N PHE A 82 -6.87 -33.28 -7.63
CA PHE A 82 -6.42 -31.94 -7.29
C PHE A 82 -6.92 -30.94 -8.32
N VAL A 83 -7.43 -29.80 -7.86
CA VAL A 83 -7.72 -28.62 -8.68
C VAL A 83 -6.82 -27.48 -8.26
N ALA A 84 -6.25 -26.75 -9.22
CA ALA A 84 -5.39 -25.62 -8.91
C ALA A 84 -6.20 -24.54 -8.16
N SER A 85 -5.80 -24.25 -6.92
CA SER A 85 -6.47 -23.27 -6.06
C SER A 85 -5.47 -22.41 -5.30
N GLY A 86 -5.88 -21.21 -4.90
CA GLY A 86 -5.04 -20.29 -4.14
C GLY A 86 -5.84 -19.13 -3.58
N GLU A 87 -5.48 -18.72 -2.36
CA GLU A 87 -6.06 -17.56 -1.69
C GLU A 87 -5.15 -16.34 -1.89
N ILE A 88 -5.75 -15.18 -2.16
CA ILE A 88 -5.06 -13.90 -2.26
C ILE A 88 -5.69 -12.91 -1.28
N SER A 89 -4.85 -12.25 -0.48
CA SER A 89 -5.28 -11.23 0.46
C SER A 89 -5.19 -9.84 -0.17
N SER A 90 -6.30 -9.12 -0.22
CA SER A 90 -6.39 -7.77 -0.79
C SER A 90 -6.58 -6.74 0.33
N ILE A 91 -5.60 -5.82 0.48
CA ILE A 91 -5.64 -4.75 1.51
C ILE A 91 -5.52 -3.38 0.84
N TYR A 92 -6.62 -2.62 0.80
CA TYR A 92 -6.71 -1.38 0.03
C TYR A 92 -7.67 -0.39 0.70
N LYS A 93 -7.74 0.85 0.17
CA LYS A 93 -8.67 1.88 0.67
C LYS A 93 -9.78 2.09 -0.34
N LYS A 94 -11.04 1.95 0.09
CA LYS A 94 -12.24 2.15 -0.74
C LYS A 94 -13.37 2.75 0.10
N ASN A 95 -14.04 3.76 -0.45
CA ASN A 95 -15.11 4.51 0.23
C ASN A 95 -14.68 5.05 1.62
N GLY A 96 -13.44 5.58 1.69
CA GLY A 96 -12.89 6.17 2.91
C GLY A 96 -12.46 5.18 4.01
N ARG A 97 -12.66 3.87 3.82
CA ARG A 97 -12.29 2.80 4.77
C ARG A 97 -11.19 1.89 4.23
N VAL A 98 -10.41 1.30 5.12
CA VAL A 98 -9.48 0.23 4.78
C VAL A 98 -10.26 -1.06 4.64
N ARG A 99 -10.16 -1.71 3.49
CA ARG A 99 -10.82 -2.97 3.17
C ARG A 99 -9.78 -4.09 3.19
N LYS A 100 -10.15 -5.21 3.79
CA LYS A 100 -9.34 -6.42 3.85
C LYS A 100 -10.21 -7.58 3.43
N VAL A 101 -9.96 -8.11 2.25
CA VAL A 101 -10.80 -9.16 1.67
C VAL A 101 -9.90 -10.26 1.14
N HIS A 102 -10.17 -11.49 1.55
CA HIS A 102 -9.55 -12.65 0.94
C HIS A 102 -10.42 -13.19 -0.17
N ASN A 103 -9.77 -13.65 -1.24
CA ASN A 103 -10.43 -14.24 -2.38
C ASN A 103 -9.73 -15.55 -2.75
N VAL A 104 -10.51 -16.61 -2.91
CA VAL A 104 -10.05 -17.91 -3.41
C VAL A 104 -10.29 -17.94 -4.91
N ILE A 105 -9.27 -18.36 -5.66
CA ILE A 105 -9.33 -18.49 -7.11
C ILE A 105 -9.07 -19.95 -7.47
N LEU A 106 -9.99 -20.55 -8.24
CA LEU A 106 -9.81 -21.89 -8.81
C LEU A 106 -9.51 -21.78 -10.30
N LEU A 107 -8.51 -22.49 -10.78
CA LEU A 107 -8.01 -22.39 -12.15
C LEU A 107 -8.12 -23.73 -12.90
N PRO A 108 -8.37 -23.70 -14.22
CA PRO A 108 -8.54 -24.91 -15.02
C PRO A 108 -7.24 -25.69 -15.21
N SER A 109 -6.08 -25.07 -15.00
CA SER A 109 -4.80 -25.72 -15.22
C SER A 109 -3.64 -25.10 -14.44
N LEU A 110 -2.53 -25.83 -14.31
CA LEU A 110 -1.29 -25.33 -13.71
C LEU A 110 -0.63 -24.26 -14.60
N GLU A 111 -0.84 -24.30 -15.92
CA GLU A 111 -0.40 -23.25 -16.84
C GLU A 111 -1.17 -21.95 -16.63
N ALA A 112 -2.48 -22.01 -16.40
CA ALA A 112 -3.28 -20.85 -16.05
C ALA A 112 -2.82 -20.24 -14.70
N ALA A 113 -2.44 -21.10 -13.75
CA ALA A 113 -1.84 -20.68 -12.48
C ALA A 113 -0.51 -19.95 -12.67
N GLU A 114 0.34 -20.44 -13.57
CA GLU A 114 1.60 -19.77 -13.92
C GLU A 114 1.37 -18.42 -14.59
N GLU A 115 0.44 -18.32 -15.55
CA GLU A 115 0.16 -17.08 -16.26
C GLU A 115 -0.45 -16.00 -15.34
N LEU A 116 -1.44 -16.36 -14.52
CA LEU A 116 -2.02 -15.45 -13.54
C LEU A 116 -0.97 -15.01 -12.54
N SER A 117 -0.17 -15.93 -12.02
CA SER A 117 0.91 -15.59 -11.10
C SER A 117 1.94 -14.64 -11.72
N ARG A 118 2.29 -14.80 -13.01
CA ARG A 118 3.20 -13.87 -13.71
C ARG A 118 2.63 -12.45 -13.77
N LYS A 119 1.33 -12.29 -14.02
CA LYS A 119 0.68 -10.98 -13.98
C LYS A 119 0.62 -10.41 -12.57
N LEU A 120 0.30 -11.23 -11.57
CA LEU A 120 0.29 -10.81 -10.16
C LEU A 120 1.69 -10.47 -9.62
N GLU A 121 2.73 -11.13 -10.12
CA GLU A 121 4.13 -10.84 -9.79
C GLU A 121 4.57 -9.45 -10.26
N ALA A 122 3.94 -8.94 -11.32
CA ALA A 122 4.11 -7.53 -11.65
C ALA A 122 3.58 -6.69 -10.49
N ILE A 123 2.37 -6.96 -9.99
CA ILE A 123 1.60 -6.16 -9.02
C ILE A 123 2.22 -6.14 -7.63
N GLY A 124 2.59 -7.30 -7.08
CA GLY A 124 3.11 -7.40 -5.72
C GLY A 124 4.02 -8.60 -5.49
N ASN A 125 4.49 -8.74 -4.25
CA ASN A 125 5.36 -9.85 -3.89
C ASN A 125 4.55 -11.13 -3.66
N ILE A 126 4.77 -12.13 -4.52
CA ILE A 126 4.17 -13.47 -4.41
C ILE A 126 5.18 -14.57 -4.03
N HIS A 127 6.44 -14.19 -3.74
CA HIS A 127 7.54 -15.12 -3.49
C HIS A 127 7.75 -15.45 -2.02
N SER A 128 7.21 -14.64 -1.11
CA SER A 128 7.49 -14.73 0.33
C SER A 128 6.45 -15.52 1.11
N ASP A 129 5.24 -15.66 0.57
CA ASP A 129 4.09 -16.28 1.22
C ASP A 129 3.22 -16.98 0.18
N GLY A 130 2.68 -18.15 0.52
CA GLY A 130 1.67 -18.88 -0.26
C GLY A 130 0.36 -18.13 -0.41
N ARG A 131 0.03 -17.26 0.55
CA ARG A 131 -1.08 -16.31 0.49
C ARG A 131 -0.53 -14.89 0.36
N PRO A 132 -0.29 -14.39 -0.86
CA PRO A 132 0.29 -13.08 -1.04
C PRO A 132 -0.69 -11.97 -0.63
N ILE A 133 -0.11 -10.86 -0.17
CA ILE A 133 -0.84 -9.66 0.23
C ILE A 133 -0.62 -8.62 -0.85
N LEU A 134 -1.71 -8.22 -1.51
CA LEU A 134 -1.68 -7.25 -2.58
C LEU A 134 -2.42 -5.98 -2.14
N GLY A 135 -1.83 -4.82 -2.43
CA GLY A 135 -2.46 -3.50 -2.28
C GLY A 135 -3.54 -3.21 -3.34
N LEU A 136 -4.22 -4.23 -3.82
CA LEU A 136 -5.09 -4.19 -4.99
C LEU A 136 -6.55 -4.27 -4.56
N ASP A 137 -7.45 -3.55 -5.26
CA ASP A 137 -8.89 -3.71 -5.06
C ASP A 137 -9.34 -5.12 -5.48
N SER A 138 -10.24 -5.75 -4.72
CA SER A 138 -10.84 -7.05 -5.08
C SER A 138 -11.52 -7.01 -6.45
N ARG A 139 -12.11 -5.87 -6.83
CA ARG A 139 -12.68 -5.65 -8.18
C ARG A 139 -11.61 -5.75 -9.27
N ASP A 140 -10.46 -5.09 -9.07
CA ASP A 140 -9.36 -5.11 -10.04
C ASP A 140 -8.67 -6.48 -10.07
N LEU A 141 -8.56 -7.16 -8.93
CA LEU A 141 -8.06 -8.53 -8.86
C LEU A 141 -8.96 -9.49 -9.68
N LEU A 142 -10.28 -9.32 -9.59
CA LEU A 142 -11.24 -10.07 -10.41
C LEU A 142 -11.07 -9.75 -11.90
N GLU A 143 -10.93 -8.48 -12.27
CA GLU A 143 -10.67 -8.07 -13.66
C GLU A 143 -9.41 -8.74 -14.23
N ILE A 144 -8.30 -8.65 -13.51
CA ILE A 144 -7.03 -9.28 -13.91
C ILE A 144 -7.19 -10.79 -14.02
N THR A 145 -7.94 -11.41 -13.11
CA THR A 145 -8.19 -12.86 -13.15
C THR A 145 -8.95 -13.24 -14.41
N LEU A 146 -10.07 -12.55 -14.70
CA LEU A 146 -10.90 -12.82 -15.88
C LEU A 146 -10.18 -12.51 -17.20
N ASP A 147 -9.40 -11.43 -17.25
CA ASP A 147 -8.57 -11.08 -18.41
C ASP A 147 -7.48 -12.12 -18.69
N THR A 148 -7.07 -12.88 -17.68
CA THR A 148 -6.03 -13.90 -17.81
C THR A 148 -6.62 -15.26 -18.11
N CYS A 149 -7.68 -15.61 -17.40
CA CYS A 149 -8.35 -16.88 -17.48
C CYS A 149 -9.85 -16.66 -17.28
N PRO A 150 -10.62 -16.42 -18.36
CA PRO A 150 -12.08 -16.20 -18.29
C PRO A 150 -12.85 -17.38 -17.67
N GLU A 151 -12.26 -18.57 -17.71
CA GLU A 151 -12.81 -19.81 -17.14
C GLU A 151 -12.58 -19.93 -15.63
N ALA A 152 -11.78 -19.05 -15.03
CA ALA A 152 -11.50 -19.07 -13.60
C ALA A 152 -12.79 -18.92 -12.77
N LEU A 153 -12.79 -19.53 -11.59
CA LEU A 153 -13.77 -19.22 -10.54
C LEU A 153 -13.12 -18.32 -9.52
N PHE A 154 -13.76 -17.17 -9.29
CA PHE A 154 -13.36 -16.21 -8.29
C PHE A 154 -14.40 -16.22 -7.17
N ILE A 155 -13.94 -16.51 -5.95
CA ILE A 155 -14.81 -16.77 -4.80
C ILE A 155 -14.33 -15.88 -3.64
N PRO A 156 -15.14 -14.88 -3.21
CA PRO A 156 -14.87 -14.17 -1.96
C PRO A 156 -14.86 -15.17 -0.80
N ALA A 157 -13.78 -15.16 -0.03
CA ALA A 157 -13.51 -16.17 0.99
C ALA A 157 -13.94 -15.71 2.39
N HIS A 158 -14.33 -16.69 3.21
CA HIS A 158 -14.78 -16.62 4.60
C HIS A 158 -15.51 -15.33 4.90
N ILE A 159 -16.55 -15.04 4.11
CA ILE A 159 -17.16 -13.71 3.91
C ILE A 159 -17.61 -13.00 5.20
N TRP A 160 -17.66 -13.70 6.33
CA TRP A 160 -18.07 -13.16 7.63
C TRP A 160 -16.95 -12.92 8.63
N THR A 161 -15.76 -13.51 8.48
CA THR A 161 -14.72 -13.41 9.51
C THR A 161 -14.37 -11.94 9.79
N PRO A 162 -14.29 -11.47 11.05
CA PRO A 162 -14.26 -10.04 11.33
C PRO A 162 -13.14 -9.26 10.63
N HIS A 163 -11.97 -9.87 10.45
CA HIS A 163 -10.73 -9.20 10.08
C HIS A 163 -10.40 -9.16 8.59
N PHE A 164 -10.73 -10.21 7.81
CA PHE A 164 -10.23 -10.42 6.46
C PHE A 164 -11.30 -10.92 5.47
N SER A 165 -12.50 -10.37 5.56
CA SER A 165 -13.62 -10.82 4.75
C SER A 165 -14.40 -9.67 4.13
N MET A 166 -15.29 -9.99 3.19
CA MET A 166 -16.12 -9.00 2.53
C MET A 166 -17.09 -8.34 3.53
N PHE A 167 -17.90 -9.12 4.25
CA PHE A 167 -18.91 -8.62 5.19
C PHE A 167 -18.43 -8.49 6.64
N GLY A 168 -17.20 -8.90 6.96
CA GLY A 168 -16.67 -8.84 8.32
C GLY A 168 -16.73 -7.45 8.94
N ALA A 169 -16.90 -7.41 10.27
CA ALA A 169 -17.14 -6.19 11.03
C ALA A 169 -16.06 -5.09 10.84
N PHE A 170 -14.82 -5.45 10.51
CA PHE A 170 -13.73 -4.48 10.30
C PHE A 170 -13.52 -4.10 8.82
N SER A 171 -13.87 -4.98 7.87
CA SER A 171 -13.85 -4.65 6.45
C SER A 171 -15.04 -3.78 6.09
N GLY A 172 -16.25 -4.19 6.53
CA GLY A 172 -17.46 -3.36 6.62
C GLY A 172 -18.13 -3.03 5.29
N PHE A 173 -18.09 -3.93 4.29
CA PHE A 173 -19.03 -3.84 3.17
C PHE A 173 -20.40 -4.34 3.62
N ASP A 174 -21.47 -3.70 3.15
CA ASP A 174 -22.84 -4.12 3.45
C ASP A 174 -23.47 -4.89 2.27
N THR A 175 -22.91 -4.75 1.06
CA THR A 175 -23.35 -5.47 -0.15
C THR A 175 -22.18 -5.96 -1.01
N ILE A 176 -22.46 -6.91 -1.91
CA ILE A 176 -21.46 -7.47 -2.83
C ILE A 176 -21.08 -6.44 -3.90
N GLU A 177 -22.05 -5.61 -4.31
CA GLU A 177 -21.90 -4.53 -5.29
C GLU A 177 -20.91 -3.45 -4.83
N GLU A 178 -20.84 -3.14 -3.54
CA GLU A 178 -19.84 -2.20 -3.03
C GLU A 178 -18.41 -2.74 -3.17
N CYS A 179 -18.25 -4.05 -3.12
CA CYS A 179 -16.94 -4.70 -3.24
C CYS A 179 -16.51 -4.81 -4.71
N PHE A 180 -17.37 -5.37 -5.57
CA PHE A 180 -17.04 -5.76 -6.95
C PHE A 180 -17.59 -4.86 -8.06
N GLU A 181 -18.45 -3.90 -7.73
CA GLU A 181 -18.99 -2.88 -8.65
C GLU A 181 -19.56 -3.46 -9.96
N ASP A 182 -19.01 -3.04 -11.11
CA ASP A 182 -19.42 -3.46 -12.45
C ASP A 182 -19.19 -4.95 -12.71
N LEU A 183 -18.31 -5.60 -11.93
CA LEU A 183 -17.96 -7.00 -12.07
C LEU A 183 -18.71 -7.94 -11.12
N THR A 184 -19.62 -7.42 -10.28
CA THR A 184 -20.50 -8.26 -9.43
C THR A 184 -21.20 -9.40 -10.17
N PRO A 185 -21.69 -9.24 -11.42
CA PRO A 185 -22.32 -10.33 -12.17
C PRO A 185 -21.41 -11.55 -12.46
N TYR A 186 -20.10 -11.44 -12.22
CA TYR A 186 -19.13 -12.53 -12.36
C TYR A 186 -18.83 -13.26 -11.03
N ILE A 187 -19.43 -12.81 -9.92
CA ILE A 187 -19.39 -13.52 -8.65
C ILE A 187 -20.58 -14.47 -8.58
N TYR A 188 -20.28 -15.77 -8.62
CA TYR A 188 -21.31 -16.83 -8.62
C TYR A 188 -21.40 -17.62 -7.31
N ALA A 189 -20.40 -17.46 -6.44
CA ALA A 189 -20.29 -18.22 -5.20
C ALA A 189 -19.55 -17.40 -4.14
N ALA A 190 -19.79 -17.76 -2.88
CA ALA A 190 -19.08 -17.21 -1.74
C ALA A 190 -18.75 -18.34 -0.76
N GLU A 191 -17.55 -18.32 -0.20
CA GLU A 191 -17.13 -19.25 0.84
C GLU A 191 -17.43 -18.63 2.21
N THR A 192 -18.15 -19.36 3.07
CA THR A 192 -18.82 -18.77 4.25
C THR A 192 -17.97 -18.76 5.51
N GLY A 193 -16.94 -19.61 5.58
CA GLY A 193 -16.03 -19.73 6.71
C GLY A 193 -16.62 -20.45 7.92
N LEU A 194 -15.71 -20.95 8.77
CA LEU A 194 -15.94 -21.88 9.90
C LEU A 194 -16.80 -21.35 11.08
N SER A 195 -17.35 -20.15 10.98
CA SER A 195 -18.11 -19.51 12.09
C SER A 195 -19.54 -19.14 11.67
N SER A 196 -19.96 -19.60 10.49
CA SER A 196 -21.33 -19.45 9.98
C SER A 196 -21.79 -20.77 9.36
N ASP A 197 -23.11 -20.94 9.26
CA ASP A 197 -23.73 -22.11 8.64
C ASP A 197 -24.87 -21.69 7.67
N PRO A 198 -25.45 -22.61 6.89
CA PRO A 198 -26.52 -22.26 5.96
C PRO A 198 -27.74 -21.62 6.64
N PRO A 199 -28.26 -22.09 7.80
CA PRO A 199 -29.31 -21.40 8.54
C PRO A 199 -29.04 -19.93 8.87
N MET A 200 -27.81 -19.59 9.26
CA MET A 200 -27.40 -18.19 9.46
C MET A 200 -27.45 -17.42 8.15
N ASN A 201 -26.86 -17.97 7.08
CA ASN A 201 -26.74 -17.32 5.78
C ASN A 201 -28.08 -17.14 5.03
N TRP A 202 -29.02 -18.07 5.18
CA TRP A 202 -30.36 -17.98 4.57
C TRP A 202 -31.15 -16.74 5.01
N ARG A 203 -30.74 -16.12 6.12
CA ARG A 203 -31.36 -14.92 6.65
C ARG A 203 -31.00 -13.64 5.87
N VAL A 204 -30.05 -13.72 4.95
CA VAL A 204 -29.52 -12.59 4.17
C VAL A 204 -29.87 -12.79 2.70
N SER A 205 -30.91 -12.13 2.20
CA SER A 205 -31.41 -12.34 0.84
C SER A 205 -30.41 -12.02 -0.28
N ALA A 206 -29.43 -11.15 -0.03
CA ALA A 206 -28.38 -10.80 -0.98
C ALA A 206 -27.51 -12.02 -1.38
N LEU A 207 -27.50 -13.08 -0.56
CA LEU A 207 -26.75 -14.31 -0.82
C LEU A 207 -27.51 -15.34 -1.67
N ASP A 208 -28.81 -15.17 -1.89
CA ASP A 208 -29.65 -16.17 -2.57
C ASP A 208 -29.22 -16.48 -4.01
N ALA A 209 -28.61 -15.49 -4.67
CA ALA A 209 -28.14 -15.62 -6.05
C ALA A 209 -26.81 -16.39 -6.16
N LEU A 210 -26.14 -16.67 -5.03
CA LEU A 210 -24.83 -17.30 -4.99
C LEU A 210 -24.93 -18.75 -4.52
N THR A 211 -24.02 -19.58 -5.03
CA THR A 211 -23.76 -20.88 -4.40
C THR A 211 -22.88 -20.66 -3.15
N LEU A 212 -23.42 -21.00 -1.98
CA LEU A 212 -22.69 -20.92 -0.72
C LEU A 212 -21.82 -22.14 -0.55
N LEU A 213 -20.51 -21.93 -0.54
CA LEU A 213 -19.49 -22.97 -0.42
C LEU A 213 -18.98 -23.04 1.02
N SER A 214 -18.67 -24.27 1.44
CA SER A 214 -18.12 -24.57 2.76
C SER A 214 -16.81 -25.32 2.54
N SER A 215 -15.69 -24.80 3.05
CA SER A 215 -14.36 -25.37 2.84
C SER A 215 -13.51 -25.27 4.09
N SER A 216 -12.58 -26.20 4.26
CA SER A 216 -11.91 -26.38 5.53
C SER A 216 -10.96 -25.24 5.92
N ASP A 217 -10.48 -24.41 4.98
CA ASP A 217 -9.37 -23.49 5.24
C ASP A 217 -8.20 -24.22 5.93
N ALA A 218 -7.83 -25.39 5.40
CA ALA A 218 -6.92 -26.31 6.07
C ALA A 218 -5.48 -25.79 6.08
N HIS A 219 -4.96 -25.58 7.29
CA HIS A 219 -3.56 -25.25 7.57
C HIS A 219 -2.75 -26.49 8.04
N SER A 220 -3.35 -27.68 8.03
CA SER A 220 -2.68 -28.96 8.26
C SER A 220 -3.48 -30.09 7.61
N PRO A 221 -2.86 -31.21 7.20
CA PRO A 221 -3.59 -32.32 6.56
C PRO A 221 -4.69 -32.90 7.43
N GLY A 222 -4.50 -32.92 8.76
CA GLY A 222 -5.51 -33.41 9.71
C GLY A 222 -6.80 -32.57 9.76
N LYS A 223 -6.72 -31.28 9.39
CA LYS A 223 -7.88 -30.35 9.37
C LYS A 223 -8.68 -30.40 8.07
N LEU A 224 -8.19 -31.13 7.07
CA LEU A 224 -8.90 -31.32 5.80
C LEU A 224 -10.30 -31.88 6.04
N GLY A 225 -11.30 -31.41 5.30
CA GLY A 225 -12.67 -31.90 5.39
C GLY A 225 -13.39 -31.65 6.72
N ARG A 226 -12.94 -30.71 7.57
CA ARG A 226 -13.81 -30.21 8.66
C ARG A 226 -15.02 -29.43 8.12
N GLU A 227 -14.87 -28.89 6.92
CA GLU A 227 -15.91 -28.37 6.05
C GLU A 227 -15.67 -28.86 4.63
N ALA A 228 -16.73 -29.14 3.89
CA ALA A 228 -16.63 -29.62 2.52
C ALA A 228 -17.93 -29.41 1.73
N ASN A 229 -17.84 -29.56 0.41
CA ASN A 229 -18.95 -29.43 -0.52
C ASN A 229 -19.33 -30.80 -1.08
N MET A 230 -20.62 -31.05 -1.25
CA MET A 230 -21.14 -32.25 -1.89
C MET A 230 -21.56 -31.94 -3.32
N LEU A 231 -20.95 -32.62 -4.28
CA LEU A 231 -21.13 -32.37 -5.71
C LEU A 231 -21.60 -33.63 -6.46
N GLU A 232 -22.43 -33.44 -7.47
CA GLU A 232 -22.93 -34.47 -8.38
C GLU A 232 -22.51 -34.16 -9.81
N GLY A 233 -22.07 -35.18 -10.54
CA GLY A 233 -21.59 -35.04 -11.92
C GLY A 233 -20.29 -35.81 -12.15
N THR A 234 -19.71 -35.61 -13.32
CA THR A 234 -18.41 -36.16 -13.70
C THR A 234 -17.28 -35.36 -13.05
N LEU A 235 -16.25 -36.03 -12.53
CA LEU A 235 -15.04 -35.39 -12.02
C LEU A 235 -14.31 -34.69 -13.16
N SER A 236 -14.50 -33.38 -13.29
CA SER A 236 -13.82 -32.51 -14.25
C SER A 236 -13.96 -31.05 -13.81
N TYR A 237 -13.01 -30.20 -14.19
CA TYR A 237 -13.09 -28.77 -13.90
C TYR A 237 -14.33 -28.10 -14.53
N PRO A 238 -14.71 -28.36 -15.81
CA PRO A 238 -15.93 -27.79 -16.37
C PRO A 238 -17.21 -28.16 -15.61
N ALA A 239 -17.32 -29.42 -15.14
CA ALA A 239 -18.46 -29.85 -14.34
C ALA A 239 -18.48 -29.17 -12.95
N LEU A 240 -17.32 -29.00 -12.32
CA LEU A 240 -17.18 -28.24 -11.07
C LEU A 240 -17.64 -26.79 -11.26
N VAL A 241 -17.15 -26.12 -12.31
CA VAL A 241 -17.53 -24.75 -12.65
C VAL A 241 -19.01 -24.63 -12.92
N HIS A 242 -19.59 -25.55 -13.69
CA HIS A 242 -21.01 -25.57 -13.96
C HIS A 242 -21.83 -25.71 -12.66
N ALA A 243 -21.46 -26.63 -11.78
CA ALA A 243 -22.16 -26.85 -10.52
C ALA A 243 -22.12 -25.63 -9.59
N ILE A 244 -20.98 -24.95 -9.52
CA ILE A 244 -20.83 -23.74 -8.69
C ILE A 244 -21.55 -22.54 -9.33
N ARG A 245 -21.46 -22.35 -10.65
CA ARG A 245 -22.07 -21.19 -11.32
C ARG A 245 -23.59 -21.25 -11.42
N THR A 246 -24.16 -22.45 -11.52
CA THR A 246 -25.60 -22.65 -11.74
C THR A 246 -26.34 -23.21 -10.53
N GLY A 247 -25.63 -23.84 -9.59
CA GLY A 247 -26.22 -24.62 -8.51
C GLY A 247 -26.78 -25.99 -8.94
N GLU A 248 -26.76 -26.33 -10.23
CA GLU A 248 -27.15 -27.64 -10.75
C GLU A 248 -26.03 -28.66 -10.52
N GLY A 249 -26.32 -29.75 -9.80
CA GLY A 249 -25.29 -30.69 -9.36
C GLY A 249 -24.58 -30.29 -8.07
N PHE A 250 -24.87 -29.10 -7.49
CA PHE A 250 -24.48 -28.80 -6.11
C PHE A 250 -25.46 -29.44 -5.13
N GLY A 251 -25.00 -30.46 -4.40
CA GLY A 251 -25.79 -31.32 -3.54
C GLY A 251 -25.98 -30.80 -2.11
N GLY A 252 -25.15 -29.85 -1.66
CA GLY A 252 -25.16 -29.32 -0.29
C GLY A 252 -23.77 -29.22 0.32
N THR A 253 -23.71 -28.99 1.62
CA THR A 253 -22.45 -28.78 2.36
C THR A 253 -22.33 -29.68 3.59
N ILE A 254 -21.09 -29.97 3.96
CA ILE A 254 -20.72 -30.55 5.25
C ILE A 254 -20.12 -29.41 6.06
N GLU A 255 -20.72 -29.10 7.18
CA GLU A 255 -20.43 -27.91 7.98
C GLU A 255 -19.69 -28.27 9.27
N PHE A 256 -18.78 -27.39 9.66
CA PHE A 256 -18.28 -27.32 11.01
C PHE A 256 -19.37 -26.67 11.89
N PHE A 257 -19.44 -27.04 13.16
CA PHE A 257 -20.38 -26.36 14.05
C PHE A 257 -19.94 -24.90 14.20
N PRO A 258 -20.76 -23.91 13.80
CA PRO A 258 -20.33 -22.52 13.79
C PRO A 258 -19.97 -22.05 15.20
N GLU A 259 -20.61 -22.59 16.25
CA GLU A 259 -20.27 -22.32 17.65
C GLU A 259 -18.86 -22.74 18.04
N GLU A 260 -18.28 -23.75 17.42
CA GLU A 260 -16.89 -24.11 17.67
C GLU A 260 -15.93 -23.09 17.03
N GLY A 261 -16.41 -22.34 16.03
CA GLY A 261 -15.70 -21.26 15.37
C GLY A 261 -15.19 -20.18 16.34
N LYS A 262 -13.95 -19.75 16.10
CA LYS A 262 -13.20 -18.75 16.91
C LYS A 262 -13.92 -17.41 17.14
N TYR A 263 -14.81 -17.04 16.23
CA TYR A 263 -15.43 -15.72 16.17
C TYR A 263 -16.94 -15.80 16.06
N HIS A 264 -17.55 -16.88 16.52
CA HIS A 264 -18.99 -17.06 16.39
C HIS A 264 -19.78 -15.97 17.13
N LEU A 265 -19.55 -15.84 18.44
CA LEU A 265 -20.18 -14.83 19.29
C LEU A 265 -19.28 -13.62 19.54
N ASP A 266 -19.91 -12.56 20.02
CA ASP A 266 -19.22 -11.37 20.50
C ASP A 266 -18.43 -11.69 21.76
N GLY A 267 -17.25 -11.09 21.92
CA GLY A 267 -16.57 -11.26 23.19
C GLY A 267 -15.32 -10.45 23.42
N HIS A 268 -14.76 -10.67 24.61
CA HIS A 268 -13.52 -10.09 25.07
C HIS A 268 -12.73 -11.13 25.84
N ARG A 269 -11.73 -11.72 25.16
CA ARG A 269 -10.92 -12.86 25.61
C ARG A 269 -10.29 -12.62 26.97
N ASN A 270 -9.64 -11.46 27.14
CA ASN A 270 -8.90 -11.14 28.37
C ASN A 270 -9.79 -11.08 29.63
N CYS A 271 -11.10 -10.90 29.47
CA CYS A 271 -12.05 -10.91 30.58
C CYS A 271 -12.93 -12.16 30.60
N HIS A 272 -12.73 -13.12 29.69
CA HIS A 272 -13.57 -14.30 29.51
C HIS A 272 -15.05 -13.96 29.37
N VAL A 273 -15.36 -12.90 28.61
CA VAL A 273 -16.74 -12.46 28.35
C VAL A 273 -17.14 -12.91 26.96
N CYS A 274 -18.20 -13.71 26.88
CA CYS A 274 -18.86 -14.15 25.66
C CYS A 274 -20.33 -13.70 25.73
N LEU A 275 -20.80 -12.97 24.72
CA LEU A 275 -22.12 -12.33 24.72
C LEU A 275 -22.89 -12.65 23.43
N GLN A 276 -24.20 -12.73 23.57
CA GLN A 276 -25.11 -12.69 22.43
C GLN A 276 -25.17 -11.26 21.83
N PRO A 277 -25.47 -11.10 20.53
CA PRO A 277 -25.54 -9.79 19.88
C PRO A 277 -26.43 -8.78 20.63
N ALA A 278 -27.61 -9.23 21.08
CA ALA A 278 -28.54 -8.41 21.86
C ALA A 278 -27.96 -7.93 23.21
N GLU A 279 -27.10 -8.73 23.86
CA GLU A 279 -26.44 -8.36 25.11
C GLU A 279 -25.33 -7.33 24.86
N THR A 280 -24.54 -7.50 23.80
CA THR A 280 -23.52 -6.52 23.38
C THR A 280 -24.14 -5.16 23.10
N ILE A 281 -25.28 -5.11 22.43
CA ILE A 281 -26.04 -3.87 22.18
C ILE A 281 -26.49 -3.24 23.50
N GLN A 282 -26.98 -4.03 24.46
CA GLN A 282 -27.38 -3.54 25.79
C GLN A 282 -26.21 -2.91 26.56
N PHE A 283 -24.99 -3.45 26.42
CA PHE A 283 -23.78 -2.89 27.00
C PHE A 283 -23.11 -1.78 26.14
N GLY A 284 -23.75 -1.36 25.05
CA GLY A 284 -23.25 -0.30 24.17
C GLY A 284 -21.93 -0.66 23.46
N GLY A 285 -21.73 -1.94 23.13
CA GLY A 285 -20.53 -2.45 22.48
C GLY A 285 -19.28 -2.49 23.38
N LYS A 286 -19.46 -2.43 24.71
CA LYS A 286 -18.37 -2.40 25.69
C LYS A 286 -18.44 -3.58 26.65
N CYS A 287 -17.26 -4.06 27.06
CA CYS A 287 -17.10 -5.15 28.00
C CYS A 287 -17.64 -4.73 29.38
N PRO A 288 -18.56 -5.51 29.99
CA PRO A 288 -19.13 -5.19 31.30
C PRO A 288 -18.10 -5.29 32.45
N VAL A 289 -16.96 -5.95 32.21
CA VAL A 289 -15.91 -6.14 33.22
C VAL A 289 -14.89 -5.00 33.21
N CYS A 290 -14.35 -4.65 32.04
CA CYS A 290 -13.23 -3.70 31.93
C CYS A 290 -13.57 -2.40 31.18
N GLY A 291 -14.77 -2.28 30.61
CA GLY A 291 -15.22 -1.10 29.85
C GLY A 291 -14.58 -0.90 28.47
N ARG A 292 -13.68 -1.79 28.03
CA ARG A 292 -13.08 -1.76 26.68
C ARG A 292 -14.08 -2.22 25.62
N LYS A 293 -13.82 -1.92 24.33
CA LYS A 293 -14.67 -2.40 23.22
C LYS A 293 -14.67 -3.93 23.12
N ILE A 294 -15.81 -4.49 22.74
CA ILE A 294 -16.00 -5.91 22.47
C ILE A 294 -15.66 -6.20 21.00
N THR A 295 -15.04 -7.35 20.75
CA THR A 295 -14.86 -7.87 19.38
C THR A 295 -16.19 -8.40 18.90
N ILE A 296 -16.70 -7.86 17.79
CA ILE A 296 -17.97 -8.27 17.18
C ILE A 296 -17.77 -9.60 16.43
N GLY A 297 -18.61 -10.58 16.75
CA GLY A 297 -18.60 -11.91 16.18
C GLY A 297 -19.42 -12.01 14.89
N VAL A 298 -19.31 -13.16 14.23
CA VAL A 298 -19.99 -13.48 12.98
C VAL A 298 -21.50 -13.47 13.14
N GLN A 299 -22.03 -14.02 14.24
CA GLN A 299 -23.48 -14.06 14.46
C GLN A 299 -24.09 -12.66 14.54
N HIS A 300 -23.40 -11.71 15.19
CA HIS A 300 -23.84 -10.32 15.27
C HIS A 300 -23.87 -9.69 13.88
N ARG A 301 -22.81 -9.87 13.10
CA ARG A 301 -22.73 -9.27 11.77
C ARG A 301 -23.76 -9.84 10.80
N VAL A 302 -24.02 -11.15 10.86
CA VAL A 302 -25.13 -11.77 10.12
C VAL A 302 -26.47 -11.18 10.57
N GLU A 303 -26.68 -11.00 11.87
CA GLU A 303 -27.93 -10.42 12.38
C GLU A 303 -28.13 -8.96 11.96
N GLU A 304 -27.06 -8.19 11.83
CA GLU A 304 -27.08 -6.80 11.34
C GLU A 304 -27.50 -6.73 9.86
N LEU A 305 -27.01 -7.64 9.02
CA LEU A 305 -27.33 -7.68 7.59
C LEU A 305 -28.58 -8.52 7.26
N ALA A 306 -29.08 -9.31 8.20
CA ALA A 306 -30.23 -10.19 7.99
C ALA A 306 -31.51 -9.39 7.74
N ASP A 307 -32.17 -9.67 6.61
CA ASP A 307 -33.47 -9.12 6.25
C ASP A 307 -34.63 -10.11 6.50
N ARG A 308 -34.30 -11.31 6.99
CA ARG A 308 -35.25 -12.40 7.28
C ARG A 308 -35.12 -12.90 8.74
N PRO A 309 -36.22 -13.42 9.32
CA PRO A 309 -36.22 -13.88 10.71
C PRO A 309 -35.36 -15.13 10.90
N GLU A 310 -34.92 -15.34 12.14
CA GLU A 310 -34.24 -16.56 12.56
C GLU A 310 -35.10 -17.81 12.27
N GLY A 311 -34.47 -18.88 11.77
CA GLY A 311 -35.14 -20.11 11.38
C GLY A 311 -35.84 -20.07 10.01
N PHE A 312 -35.70 -18.98 9.25
CA PHE A 312 -36.15 -18.94 7.86
C PHE A 312 -35.40 -19.98 7.01
N ARG A 313 -36.14 -20.72 6.17
CA ARG A 313 -35.58 -21.70 5.23
C ARG A 313 -36.13 -21.45 3.83
N PRO A 314 -35.27 -21.17 2.83
CA PRO A 314 -35.68 -21.03 1.43
C PRO A 314 -36.34 -22.30 0.89
N GLU A 315 -37.27 -22.15 -0.05
CA GLU A 315 -38.02 -23.27 -0.66
C GLU A 315 -37.10 -24.29 -1.36
N HIS A 316 -36.01 -23.80 -1.96
CA HIS A 316 -35.02 -24.62 -2.67
C HIS A 316 -33.69 -24.73 -1.93
N ALA A 317 -33.71 -24.56 -0.60
CA ALA A 317 -32.51 -24.66 0.24
C ALA A 317 -31.85 -26.04 0.11
N LYS A 318 -30.57 -26.04 -0.27
CA LYS A 318 -29.74 -27.24 -0.33
C LYS A 318 -29.56 -27.83 1.08
N PRO A 319 -29.47 -29.16 1.23
CA PRO A 319 -29.24 -29.79 2.52
C PRO A 319 -27.83 -29.47 3.04
N TYR A 320 -27.66 -29.55 4.36
CA TYR A 320 -26.35 -29.47 5.00
C TYR A 320 -26.27 -30.49 6.14
N GLU A 321 -25.05 -30.89 6.49
CA GLU A 321 -24.77 -31.83 7.59
C GLU A 321 -23.69 -31.25 8.50
N SER A 322 -23.99 -31.04 9.79
CA SER A 322 -22.97 -30.61 10.76
C SER A 322 -22.24 -31.81 11.35
N LEU A 323 -20.92 -31.88 11.15
CA LEU A 323 -20.10 -33.01 11.59
C LEU A 323 -18.96 -32.55 12.50
N VAL A 324 -18.40 -33.50 13.23
CA VAL A 324 -17.18 -33.37 14.04
C VAL A 324 -16.18 -34.41 13.52
N PRO A 325 -14.88 -34.08 13.38
CA PRO A 325 -13.87 -35.04 12.93
C PRO A 325 -13.90 -36.35 13.74
N LEU A 326 -13.75 -37.49 13.06
CA LEU A 326 -13.90 -38.81 13.70
C LEU A 326 -12.93 -39.01 14.90
N PRO A 327 -11.66 -38.56 14.88
CA PRO A 327 -10.79 -38.64 16.05
C PRO A 327 -11.35 -37.91 17.29
N GLU A 328 -12.07 -36.81 17.09
CA GLU A 328 -12.69 -36.04 18.17
C GLU A 328 -13.94 -36.75 18.70
N VAL A 329 -14.74 -37.36 17.83
CA VAL A 329 -15.86 -38.22 18.24
C VAL A 329 -15.35 -39.41 19.06
N VAL A 330 -14.29 -40.08 18.62
CA VAL A 330 -13.68 -41.20 19.36
C VAL A 330 -13.17 -40.73 20.73
N ALA A 331 -12.48 -39.59 20.78
CA ALA A 331 -11.98 -39.03 22.03
C ALA A 331 -13.11 -38.68 22.99
N ALA A 332 -14.16 -37.99 22.51
CA ALA A 332 -15.32 -37.61 23.29
C ALA A 332 -16.10 -38.83 23.80
N SER A 333 -16.23 -39.89 23.00
CA SER A 333 -16.92 -41.14 23.37
C SER A 333 -16.14 -42.02 24.34
N THR A 334 -14.80 -41.92 24.38
CA THR A 334 -13.94 -42.82 25.17
C THR A 334 -13.27 -42.13 26.36
N GLY A 335 -13.41 -40.81 26.50
CA GLY A 335 -12.70 -40.01 27.50
C GLY A 335 -11.18 -39.93 27.25
N MET A 336 -10.72 -40.30 26.05
CA MET A 336 -9.32 -40.25 25.65
C MET A 336 -8.95 -38.88 25.07
N SER A 337 -7.65 -38.57 24.98
CA SER A 337 -7.18 -37.36 24.28
C SER A 337 -7.26 -37.54 22.77
N VAL A 338 -7.72 -36.51 22.04
CA VAL A 338 -7.79 -36.49 20.56
C VAL A 338 -6.43 -36.82 19.93
N THR A 339 -5.34 -36.27 20.46
CA THR A 339 -3.97 -36.50 19.98
C THR A 339 -3.31 -37.75 20.59
N GLY A 340 -4.07 -38.57 21.32
CA GLY A 340 -3.56 -39.75 22.01
C GLY A 340 -3.28 -40.93 21.07
N LYS A 341 -2.20 -41.68 21.32
CA LYS A 341 -1.85 -42.88 20.54
C LYS A 341 -2.95 -43.94 20.51
N LYS A 342 -3.76 -44.03 21.56
CA LYS A 342 -4.90 -44.98 21.63
C LYS A 342 -6.06 -44.55 20.72
N THR A 343 -6.37 -43.26 20.70
CA THR A 343 -7.36 -42.65 19.79
C THR A 343 -6.95 -42.84 18.34
N ASP A 344 -5.69 -42.54 18.00
CA ASP A 344 -5.13 -42.75 16.65
C ASP A 344 -5.17 -44.24 16.25
N ALA A 345 -4.83 -45.17 17.15
CA ALA A 345 -4.93 -46.60 16.88
C ALA A 345 -6.37 -47.05 16.59
N LEU A 346 -7.35 -46.57 17.38
CA LEU A 346 -8.76 -46.90 17.18
C LEU A 346 -9.32 -46.24 15.91
N TYR A 347 -8.94 -44.99 15.62
CA TYR A 347 -9.26 -44.31 14.38
C TYR A 347 -8.78 -45.08 13.15
N ARG A 348 -7.51 -45.51 13.14
CA ARG A 348 -6.97 -46.33 12.03
C ARG A 348 -7.64 -47.69 11.93
N HIS A 349 -8.02 -48.30 13.05
CA HIS A 349 -8.76 -49.55 13.05
C HIS A 349 -10.15 -49.39 12.41
N LEU A 350 -10.88 -48.35 12.81
CA LEU A 350 -12.16 -47.96 12.21
C LEU A 350 -12.03 -47.75 10.70
N LEU A 351 -11.02 -46.99 10.25
CA LEU A 351 -10.79 -46.77 8.83
C LEU A 351 -10.55 -48.06 8.04
N LYS A 352 -9.82 -49.01 8.65
CA LYS A 352 -9.48 -50.29 8.03
C LYS A 352 -10.68 -51.22 7.88
N GLU A 353 -11.54 -51.30 8.90
CA GLU A 353 -12.66 -52.25 8.92
C GLU A 353 -13.92 -51.67 8.25
N LEU A 354 -14.18 -50.37 8.39
CA LEU A 354 -15.45 -49.74 7.99
C LEU A 354 -15.33 -48.77 6.80
N GLY A 355 -14.12 -48.43 6.37
CA GLY A 355 -13.89 -47.52 5.24
C GLY A 355 -13.51 -46.09 5.63
N PRO A 356 -13.54 -45.13 4.69
CA PRO A 356 -13.15 -43.74 4.93
C PRO A 356 -13.98 -43.03 6.01
N GLU A 357 -13.40 -41.99 6.64
CA GLU A 357 -14.02 -41.31 7.78
C GLU A 357 -15.39 -40.69 7.48
N PHE A 358 -15.60 -40.08 6.31
CA PHE A 358 -16.93 -39.56 5.96
C PHE A 358 -17.97 -40.66 5.80
N ASP A 359 -17.61 -41.84 5.30
CA ASP A 359 -18.54 -42.97 5.21
C ASP A 359 -18.92 -43.45 6.60
N ILE A 360 -17.95 -43.52 7.53
CA ILE A 360 -18.19 -43.89 8.93
C ILE A 360 -19.10 -42.87 9.62
N LEU A 361 -18.82 -41.57 9.48
CA LEU A 361 -19.59 -40.52 10.14
C LEU A 361 -21.01 -40.40 9.60
N ARG A 362 -21.25 -40.70 8.31
CA ARG A 362 -22.50 -40.38 7.62
C ARG A 362 -23.36 -41.59 7.27
N GLN A 363 -22.75 -42.67 6.77
CA GLN A 363 -23.45 -43.74 6.07
C GLN A 363 -23.35 -45.12 6.76
N ALA A 364 -22.23 -45.44 7.41
CA ALA A 364 -22.01 -46.74 8.03
C ALA A 364 -23.09 -47.10 9.05
N ASP A 365 -23.46 -48.38 9.13
CA ASP A 365 -24.46 -48.86 10.09
C ASP A 365 -23.93 -48.71 11.52
N ILE A 366 -24.79 -48.21 12.42
CA ILE A 366 -24.45 -48.04 13.83
C ILE A 366 -24.12 -49.39 14.47
N ALA A 367 -24.75 -50.49 14.03
CA ALA A 367 -24.46 -51.84 14.52
C ALA A 367 -23.04 -52.33 14.15
N ASP A 368 -22.56 -51.98 12.96
CA ASP A 368 -21.20 -52.31 12.52
C ASP A 368 -20.16 -51.48 13.27
N ILE A 369 -20.45 -50.18 13.48
CA ILE A 369 -19.63 -49.29 14.31
C ILE A 369 -19.54 -49.81 15.75
N GLU A 370 -20.66 -50.23 16.33
CA GLU A 370 -20.70 -50.79 17.69
C GLU A 370 -19.83 -52.06 17.80
N THR A 371 -19.85 -52.90 16.77
CA THR A 371 -19.04 -54.12 16.72
C THR A 371 -17.54 -53.83 16.66
N VAL A 372 -17.12 -52.78 15.94
CA VAL A 372 -15.70 -52.45 15.72
C VAL A 372 -15.12 -51.54 16.83
N ALA A 373 -15.86 -50.53 17.28
CA ALA A 373 -15.36 -49.50 18.21
C ALA A 373 -16.11 -49.44 19.56
N GLY A 374 -17.13 -50.27 19.74
CA GLY A 374 -17.90 -50.37 20.98
C GLY A 374 -19.10 -49.40 21.05
N PRO A 375 -19.98 -49.60 22.06
CA PRO A 375 -21.27 -48.93 22.16
C PRO A 375 -21.15 -47.41 22.37
N ALA A 376 -20.12 -46.93 23.08
CA ALA A 376 -19.94 -45.51 23.34
C ALA A 376 -19.60 -44.70 22.07
N VAL A 377 -18.79 -45.25 21.17
CA VAL A 377 -18.45 -44.62 19.88
C VAL A 377 -19.65 -44.66 18.93
N ALA A 378 -20.36 -45.79 18.88
CA ALA A 378 -21.59 -45.94 18.10
C ALA A 378 -22.68 -44.94 18.54
N GLU A 379 -22.90 -44.80 19.84
CA GLU A 379 -23.83 -43.81 20.39
C GLU A 379 -23.37 -42.37 20.12
N GLY A 380 -22.06 -42.10 20.17
CA GLY A 380 -21.51 -40.79 19.83
C GLY A 380 -21.80 -40.38 18.39
N ILE A 381 -21.58 -41.29 17.43
CA ILE A 381 -21.91 -41.07 16.02
C ILE A 381 -23.43 -40.95 15.82
N ARG A 382 -24.25 -41.76 16.51
CA ARG A 382 -25.71 -41.66 16.45
C ARG A 382 -26.21 -40.30 16.95
N ARG A 383 -25.67 -39.78 18.06
CA ARG A 383 -25.99 -38.46 18.62
C ARG A 383 -25.58 -37.34 17.67
N LEU A 384 -24.39 -37.43 17.10
CA LEU A 384 -23.89 -36.47 16.10
C LEU A 384 -24.83 -36.41 14.88
N ARG A 385 -25.17 -37.57 14.28
CA ARG A 385 -26.11 -37.66 13.15
C ARG A 385 -27.50 -37.10 13.48
N ALA A 386 -27.91 -37.18 14.74
CA ALA A 386 -29.20 -36.65 15.21
C ALA A 386 -29.13 -35.17 15.64
N GLY A 387 -27.96 -34.51 15.58
CA GLY A 387 -27.75 -33.14 16.07
C GLY A 387 -27.86 -32.99 17.58
N GLN A 388 -27.76 -34.09 18.34
CA GLN A 388 -27.89 -34.13 19.80
C GLN A 388 -26.54 -33.80 20.46
N VAL A 389 -26.13 -32.54 20.40
CA VAL A 389 -24.83 -32.06 20.90
C VAL A 389 -24.98 -30.87 21.86
N GLU A 390 -24.11 -30.77 22.86
CA GLU A 390 -23.99 -29.58 23.71
C GLU A 390 -22.93 -28.64 23.12
N ARG A 391 -23.23 -27.33 23.12
CA ARG A 391 -22.44 -26.31 22.42
C ARG A 391 -21.99 -25.23 23.39
N VAL A 392 -20.69 -25.01 23.46
CA VAL A 392 -20.10 -23.83 24.10
C VAL A 392 -19.49 -22.97 22.99
N PRO A 393 -20.02 -21.75 22.76
CA PRO A 393 -19.60 -20.93 21.64
C PRO A 393 -18.21 -20.32 21.84
N GLY A 394 -17.46 -20.23 20.74
CA GLY A 394 -16.20 -19.50 20.64
C GLY A 394 -16.42 -18.00 20.45
N TYR A 395 -15.42 -17.21 20.85
CA TYR A 395 -15.45 -15.75 20.81
C TYR A 395 -14.03 -15.17 20.82
N ASP A 396 -13.86 -13.99 20.22
CA ASP A 396 -12.61 -13.20 20.24
C ASP A 396 -11.33 -14.05 19.99
N GLY A 397 -11.41 -14.99 19.03
CA GLY A 397 -10.33 -15.87 18.58
C GLY A 397 -10.09 -17.13 19.43
N GLU A 398 -10.90 -17.39 20.46
CA GLU A 398 -10.95 -18.67 21.17
C GLU A 398 -11.94 -19.62 20.50
N TYR A 399 -11.53 -20.86 20.22
CA TYR A 399 -12.45 -21.90 19.74
C TYR A 399 -13.47 -22.25 20.80
N GLY A 400 -14.71 -22.51 20.36
CA GLY A 400 -15.73 -23.12 21.18
C GLY A 400 -15.45 -24.61 21.41
N THR A 401 -16.41 -25.30 22.04
CA THR A 401 -16.33 -26.75 22.24
C THR A 401 -17.68 -27.41 22.01
N ILE A 402 -17.67 -28.52 21.28
CA ILE A 402 -18.83 -29.39 21.07
C ILE A 402 -18.67 -30.66 21.90
N SER A 403 -19.67 -30.99 22.72
CA SER A 403 -19.66 -32.17 23.58
C SER A 403 -20.82 -33.12 23.20
N LEU A 404 -20.50 -34.42 23.06
CA LEU A 404 -21.48 -35.46 22.71
C LEU A 404 -22.13 -36.13 23.95
N PHE A 405 -21.47 -36.04 25.11
CA PHE A 405 -21.87 -36.70 26.34
C PHE A 405 -21.69 -35.75 27.53
N ASP A 406 -22.57 -35.90 28.53
CA ASP A 406 -22.31 -35.39 29.87
C ASP A 406 -21.23 -36.28 30.53
N PRO A 407 -20.24 -35.72 31.25
CA PRO A 407 -19.23 -36.49 31.97
C PRO A 407 -19.79 -37.62 32.84
N ALA A 408 -20.98 -37.46 33.43
CA ALA A 408 -21.63 -38.50 34.24
C ALA A 408 -22.22 -39.66 33.42
N GLU A 409 -22.66 -39.42 32.17
CA GLU A 409 -23.19 -40.47 31.27
C GLU A 409 -22.08 -41.39 30.73
N LEU A 410 -20.88 -40.85 30.56
CA LEU A 410 -19.68 -41.58 30.09
C LEU A 410 -19.25 -42.69 31.06
N GLU A 411 -19.48 -42.52 32.36
CA GLU A 411 -19.16 -43.53 33.39
C GLU A 411 -20.13 -44.73 33.34
N ASP A 412 -21.42 -44.47 33.08
CA ASP A 412 -22.47 -45.48 32.95
C ASP A 412 -22.32 -46.32 31.67
N LEU A 413 -21.97 -45.70 30.54
CA LEU A 413 -21.75 -46.37 29.24
C LEU A 413 -20.48 -47.23 29.20
N ASN A 414 -19.47 -46.90 30.02
CA ASN A 414 -18.23 -47.67 30.14
C ASN A 414 -18.29 -48.79 31.20
N GLY A 415 -19.45 -49.02 31.82
CA GLY A 415 -19.72 -50.22 32.62
C GLY A 415 -19.18 -50.20 34.06
N GLN A 416 -18.96 -49.04 34.68
CA GLN A 416 -18.69 -48.97 36.13
C GLN A 416 -20.00 -48.76 36.91
N THR A 417 -20.63 -49.85 37.31
CA THR A 417 -21.81 -49.82 38.20
C THR A 417 -21.43 -49.36 39.61
N SER A 418 -21.75 -48.11 39.95
CA SER A 418 -21.81 -47.69 41.36
C SER A 418 -23.19 -48.02 41.93
N LEU A 419 -23.27 -49.17 42.60
CA LEU A 419 -24.37 -49.57 43.48
C LEU A 419 -24.53 -48.53 44.61
N PHE A 420 -25.35 -47.49 44.47
CA PHE A 420 -26.19 -46.87 45.53
C PHE A 420 -27.03 -45.74 44.90
N GLY A 421 -28.34 -45.97 44.75
CA GLY A 421 -29.25 -45.00 44.14
C GLY A 421 -29.76 -43.91 45.09
N SER A 422 -29.89 -42.68 44.56
CA SER A 422 -31.14 -41.90 44.61
C SER A 422 -31.07 -40.72 43.63
N PRO A 423 -32.14 -40.39 42.86
CA PRO A 423 -32.10 -39.38 41.81
C PRO A 423 -32.43 -37.99 42.37
N ILE A 424 -31.51 -37.03 42.27
CA ILE A 424 -31.83 -35.60 42.47
C ILE A 424 -32.19 -35.00 41.10
N ARG A 425 -33.49 -35.01 40.81
CA ARG A 425 -34.08 -34.31 39.66
C ARG A 425 -34.04 -32.80 39.92
N ARG A 426 -33.03 -32.09 39.39
CA ARG A 426 -33.05 -30.62 39.34
C ARG A 426 -33.95 -30.17 38.18
N THR A 427 -35.17 -29.80 38.52
CA THR A 427 -36.10 -29.08 37.65
C THR A 427 -35.60 -27.67 37.38
N ILE A 428 -35.04 -27.42 36.19
CA ILE A 428 -34.84 -26.06 35.69
C ILE A 428 -36.20 -25.57 35.18
N ARG A 429 -36.73 -24.55 35.86
CA ARG A 429 -37.95 -23.84 35.50
C ARG A 429 -37.76 -23.11 34.16
N LYS A 430 -38.50 -23.51 33.11
CA LYS A 430 -38.78 -22.64 31.96
C LYS A 430 -39.50 -21.38 32.45
N LYS A 431 -38.86 -20.22 32.37
CA LYS A 431 -39.56 -18.93 32.38
C LYS A 431 -40.04 -18.67 30.95
N ALA A 432 -41.35 -18.54 30.79
CA ALA A 432 -41.99 -18.15 29.55
C ALA A 432 -41.52 -16.74 29.15
N ALA A 433 -41.06 -16.60 27.90
CA ALA A 433 -40.79 -15.31 27.29
C ALA A 433 -42.10 -14.53 27.14
N ALA A 434 -42.11 -13.29 27.63
CA ALA A 434 -43.18 -12.33 27.37
C ALA A 434 -43.04 -11.78 25.94
N PRO A 435 -44.14 -11.35 25.28
CA PRO A 435 -44.07 -10.83 23.93
C PRO A 435 -43.36 -9.47 23.94
N LEU A 436 -42.22 -9.37 23.26
CA LEU A 436 -41.51 -8.12 23.05
C LEU A 436 -42.33 -7.25 22.08
N GLN A 437 -42.76 -6.09 22.59
CA GLN A 437 -43.30 -5.01 21.77
C GLN A 437 -42.21 -4.49 20.84
N LYS A 438 -42.56 -4.30 19.56
CA LYS A 438 -41.70 -3.65 18.57
C LYS A 438 -41.26 -2.28 19.09
N ALA A 439 -39.95 -2.12 19.29
CA ALA A 439 -39.34 -0.82 19.50
C ALA A 439 -39.48 0.03 18.22
N PRO A 440 -39.68 1.34 18.36
CA PRO A 440 -39.83 2.24 17.21
C PRO A 440 -38.52 2.32 16.43
N LYS A 441 -38.63 2.33 15.10
CA LYS A 441 -37.54 2.63 14.18
C LYS A 441 -36.87 3.94 14.61
N PRO A 442 -35.53 4.04 14.61
CA PRO A 442 -34.86 5.33 14.64
C PRO A 442 -35.37 6.12 13.44
N ALA A 443 -36.00 7.25 13.72
CA ALA A 443 -36.38 8.22 12.70
C ALA A 443 -35.10 8.71 12.01
N ASP A 444 -35.14 8.71 10.69
CA ASP A 444 -34.24 9.38 9.75
C ASP A 444 -33.32 10.42 10.41
N LEU A 445 -32.12 9.98 10.82
CA LEU A 445 -30.96 10.84 10.68
C LEU A 445 -30.64 10.78 9.19
N ALA A 446 -31.29 11.68 8.45
CA ALA A 446 -30.91 11.97 7.09
C ALA A 446 -29.41 12.27 7.10
N GLU A 447 -28.64 11.32 6.59
CA GLU A 447 -27.35 11.62 6.00
C GLU A 447 -27.61 12.76 5.02
N GLU A 448 -27.00 13.92 5.32
CA GLU A 448 -26.85 14.97 4.33
C GLU A 448 -26.06 14.36 3.18
N LYS A 449 -26.81 13.87 2.18
CA LYS A 449 -26.30 13.73 0.82
C LYS A 449 -25.66 15.06 0.47
N ASP A 450 -24.36 15.01 0.15
CA ASP A 450 -23.61 16.10 -0.47
C ASP A 450 -24.48 16.75 -1.54
N THR A 451 -25.06 17.89 -1.18
CA THR A 451 -25.66 18.81 -2.12
C THR A 451 -24.50 19.46 -2.87
N PRO A 452 -24.64 19.76 -4.18
CA PRO A 452 -23.59 20.46 -4.91
C PRO A 452 -23.27 21.76 -4.17
N ALA A 453 -22.01 21.92 -3.81
CA ALA A 453 -21.49 22.94 -2.92
C ALA A 453 -22.09 24.33 -3.19
N ASN A 454 -22.35 25.04 -2.10
CA ASN A 454 -22.57 26.48 -2.10
C ASN A 454 -21.33 27.14 -2.77
N ASN A 455 -21.50 27.69 -3.99
CA ASN A 455 -20.43 28.22 -4.85
C ASN A 455 -19.84 29.56 -4.36
N ASP A 456 -19.82 29.83 -3.05
CA ASP A 456 -19.23 31.06 -2.52
C ASP A 456 -17.69 30.92 -2.43
N PRO A 457 -16.89 31.82 -3.04
CA PRO A 457 -15.43 31.85 -2.92
C PRO A 457 -14.95 31.87 -1.45
N LEU A 458 -15.79 32.36 -0.54
CA LEU A 458 -15.45 32.65 0.86
C LEU A 458 -15.96 31.59 1.86
N ALA A 459 -16.76 30.61 1.41
CA ALA A 459 -17.31 29.60 2.29
C ALA A 459 -16.22 28.73 2.96
N GLY A 460 -16.33 28.56 4.29
CA GLY A 460 -15.44 27.71 5.08
C GLY A 460 -14.03 28.26 5.32
N LEU A 461 -13.80 29.57 5.12
CA LEU A 461 -12.58 30.27 5.56
C LEU A 461 -12.75 30.82 6.98
N ASN A 462 -11.68 30.80 7.77
CA ASN A 462 -11.66 31.51 9.06
C ASN A 462 -11.40 33.02 8.87
N ALA A 463 -11.42 33.78 9.96
CA ALA A 463 -11.33 35.25 9.92
C ALA A 463 -10.02 35.74 9.27
N GLU A 464 -8.88 35.15 9.61
CA GLU A 464 -7.56 35.53 9.10
C GLU A 464 -7.40 35.13 7.62
N GLN A 465 -7.90 33.95 7.22
CA GLN A 465 -7.94 33.53 5.83
C GLN A 465 -8.85 34.44 4.99
N LEU A 466 -10.02 34.82 5.52
CA LEU A 466 -10.94 35.74 4.86
C LEU A 466 -10.30 37.12 4.66
N GLN A 467 -9.59 37.61 5.68
CA GLN A 467 -8.83 38.85 5.60
C GLN A 467 -7.74 38.80 4.52
N ALA A 468 -7.01 37.68 4.41
CA ALA A 468 -6.02 37.48 3.37
C ALA A 468 -6.64 37.39 1.96
N VAL A 469 -7.77 36.71 1.83
CA VAL A 469 -8.46 36.50 0.55
C VAL A 469 -9.14 37.76 0.04
N THR A 470 -9.68 38.62 0.92
CA THR A 470 -10.50 39.78 0.52
C THR A 470 -9.78 41.12 0.57
N SER A 471 -8.55 41.17 1.12
CA SER A 471 -7.78 42.42 1.23
C SER A 471 -7.54 43.09 -0.14
N ASP A 472 -7.72 44.41 -0.18
CA ASP A 472 -7.49 45.29 -1.33
C ASP A 472 -6.08 45.91 -1.35
N GLN A 473 -5.23 45.53 -0.39
CA GLN A 473 -3.88 46.08 -0.28
C GLN A 473 -3.01 45.63 -1.47
N PRO A 474 -2.13 46.51 -1.99
CA PRO A 474 -1.34 46.24 -3.19
C PRO A 474 -0.23 45.19 -2.98
N ALA A 475 0.27 45.05 -1.76
CA ALA A 475 1.25 44.03 -1.39
C ALA A 475 0.81 43.36 -0.08
N ILE A 476 0.62 42.04 -0.12
CA ILE A 476 0.15 41.22 1.00
C ILE A 476 1.16 40.11 1.24
N ALA A 477 1.61 39.96 2.49
CA ALA A 477 2.40 38.82 2.93
C ALA A 477 1.63 38.02 3.98
N VAL A 478 1.44 36.73 3.70
CA VAL A 478 0.73 35.82 4.59
C VAL A 478 1.73 34.83 5.21
N CYS A 479 1.99 34.99 6.50
CA CYS A 479 2.76 34.05 7.31
C CYS A 479 1.84 32.92 7.76
N ALA A 480 2.03 31.72 7.25
CA ALA A 480 1.08 30.63 7.38
C ALA A 480 1.79 29.33 7.75
N GLY A 481 1.73 28.98 9.04
CA GLY A 481 2.32 27.76 9.59
C GLY A 481 1.84 26.47 8.89
N PRO A 482 2.45 25.31 9.16
CA PRO A 482 2.03 24.04 8.60
C PRO A 482 0.56 23.77 8.96
N GLY A 483 -0.20 23.20 8.02
CA GLY A 483 -1.60 22.83 8.24
C GLY A 483 -2.58 24.00 8.44
N THR A 484 -2.15 25.25 8.24
CA THR A 484 -3.04 26.44 8.40
C THR A 484 -3.90 26.75 7.18
N GLY A 485 -3.78 25.94 6.12
CA GLY A 485 -4.55 26.09 4.89
C GLY A 485 -3.93 27.00 3.84
N LYS A 486 -2.59 27.14 3.76
CA LYS A 486 -1.86 27.92 2.72
C LYS A 486 -2.46 27.80 1.32
N THR A 487 -2.50 26.57 0.80
CA THR A 487 -3.03 26.29 -0.54
C THR A 487 -4.51 26.62 -0.66
N LYS A 488 -5.31 26.41 0.39
CA LYS A 488 -6.74 26.78 0.40
C LYS A 488 -6.90 28.30 0.30
N THR A 489 -6.14 29.06 1.09
CA THR A 489 -6.11 30.53 1.06
C THR A 489 -5.73 31.05 -0.32
N LEU A 490 -4.67 30.49 -0.92
CA LEU A 490 -4.19 30.92 -2.24
C LEU A 490 -5.20 30.61 -3.35
N VAL A 491 -5.78 29.40 -3.37
CA VAL A 491 -6.85 29.02 -4.32
C VAL A 491 -8.09 29.89 -4.14
N SER A 492 -8.52 30.16 -2.91
CA SER A 492 -9.65 31.05 -2.64
C SER A 492 -9.37 32.50 -3.02
N ARG A 493 -8.13 33.00 -2.88
CA ARG A 493 -7.73 34.33 -3.35
C ARG A 493 -7.85 34.44 -4.87
N ILE A 494 -7.37 33.43 -5.60
CA ILE A 494 -7.48 33.39 -7.07
C ILE A 494 -8.95 33.35 -7.50
N ALA A 495 -9.76 32.50 -6.87
CA ALA A 495 -11.20 32.42 -7.15
C ALA A 495 -11.91 33.75 -6.86
N TYR A 496 -11.62 34.37 -5.71
CA TYR A 496 -12.16 35.69 -5.35
C TYR A 496 -11.80 36.78 -6.37
N LEU A 497 -10.55 36.82 -6.84
CA LEU A 497 -10.13 37.77 -7.88
C LEU A 497 -10.92 37.58 -9.18
N ILE A 498 -11.17 36.34 -9.59
CA ILE A 498 -11.90 36.03 -10.83
C ILE A 498 -13.40 36.30 -10.68
N GLU A 499 -14.03 35.77 -9.63
CA GLU A 499 -15.48 35.76 -9.46
C GLU A 499 -16.02 37.07 -8.87
N SER A 500 -15.35 37.61 -7.84
CA SER A 500 -15.80 38.81 -7.14
C SER A 500 -15.19 40.09 -7.70
N CYS A 501 -13.89 40.08 -8.02
CA CYS A 501 -13.20 41.25 -8.57
C CYS A 501 -13.23 41.32 -10.11
N GLN A 502 -13.75 40.30 -10.79
CA GLN A 502 -13.87 40.25 -12.26
C GLN A 502 -12.51 40.39 -12.99
N VAL A 503 -11.43 39.91 -12.36
CA VAL A 503 -10.09 39.87 -12.94
C VAL A 503 -10.03 38.75 -13.98
N LYS A 504 -9.49 39.04 -15.17
CA LYS A 504 -9.35 38.01 -16.21
C LYS A 504 -8.26 37.00 -15.80
N PRO A 505 -8.47 35.68 -15.97
CA PRO A 505 -7.48 34.65 -15.63
C PRO A 505 -6.09 34.91 -16.25
N ALA A 506 -6.02 35.46 -17.46
CA ALA A 506 -4.76 35.79 -18.14
C ALA A 506 -3.93 36.91 -17.47
N GLN A 507 -4.51 37.62 -16.50
CA GLN A 507 -3.84 38.66 -15.71
C GLN A 507 -3.27 38.10 -14.39
N ILE A 508 -3.56 36.83 -14.07
CA ILE A 508 -3.15 36.20 -12.83
C ILE A 508 -1.99 35.25 -13.13
N THR A 509 -0.93 35.38 -12.33
CA THR A 509 0.21 34.46 -12.34
C THR A 509 0.41 33.89 -10.94
N ALA A 510 0.41 32.56 -10.84
CA ALA A 510 0.68 31.84 -9.61
C ALA A 510 2.00 31.06 -9.75
N VAL A 511 2.95 31.35 -8.86
CA VAL A 511 4.28 30.74 -8.81
C VAL A 511 4.33 29.76 -7.64
N THR A 512 4.74 28.53 -7.90
CA THR A 512 4.94 27.48 -6.89
C THR A 512 6.37 27.00 -6.85
N PHE A 513 6.75 26.29 -5.78
CA PHE A 513 8.10 25.70 -5.68
C PHE A 513 8.25 24.43 -6.52
N THR A 514 7.27 23.52 -6.46
CA THR A 514 7.30 22.23 -7.18
C THR A 514 6.28 22.13 -8.31
N ARG A 515 6.52 21.22 -9.26
CA ARG A 515 5.58 20.91 -10.35
C ARG A 515 4.30 20.27 -9.81
N GLN A 516 4.44 19.36 -8.84
CA GLN A 516 3.30 18.75 -8.16
C GLN A 516 2.37 19.80 -7.54
N ALA A 517 2.91 20.82 -6.84
CA ALA A 517 2.10 21.89 -6.26
C ALA A 517 1.39 22.73 -7.33
N ALA A 518 2.04 23.02 -8.46
CA ALA A 518 1.40 23.71 -9.59
C ALA A 518 0.25 22.89 -10.20
N ALA A 519 0.43 21.58 -10.33
CA ALA A 519 -0.58 20.67 -10.86
C ALA A 519 -1.79 20.56 -9.91
N GLU A 520 -1.56 20.34 -8.61
CA GLU A 520 -2.60 20.27 -7.58
C GLU A 520 -3.40 21.58 -7.50
N MET A 521 -2.72 22.73 -7.53
CA MET A 521 -3.36 24.04 -7.53
C MET A 521 -4.25 24.23 -8.77
N ARG A 522 -3.75 23.84 -9.95
CA ARG A 522 -4.53 23.89 -11.20
C ARG A 522 -5.77 23.00 -11.09
N GLU A 523 -5.64 21.76 -10.63
CA GLU A 523 -6.76 20.84 -10.47
C GLU A 523 -7.84 21.39 -9.51
N ARG A 524 -7.43 21.93 -8.35
CA ARG A 524 -8.35 22.55 -7.40
C ARG A 524 -9.09 23.75 -7.98
N LEU A 525 -8.40 24.58 -8.75
CA LEU A 525 -9.00 25.72 -9.44
C LEU A 525 -9.95 25.27 -10.56
N GLU A 526 -9.60 24.22 -11.32
CA GLU A 526 -10.46 23.65 -12.37
C GLU A 526 -11.73 23.07 -11.77
N ALA A 527 -11.63 22.32 -10.68
CA ALA A 527 -12.77 21.76 -9.97
C ALA A 527 -13.72 22.85 -9.46
N ARG A 528 -13.16 23.96 -8.95
CA ARG A 528 -13.95 25.08 -8.40
C ARG A 528 -14.60 25.95 -9.48
N LEU A 529 -13.85 26.33 -10.51
CA LEU A 529 -14.26 27.35 -11.50
C LEU A 529 -15.00 26.77 -12.72
N GLY A 530 -15.36 25.48 -12.70
CA GLY A 530 -16.15 24.85 -13.77
C GLY A 530 -15.32 24.36 -14.97
N GLY A 531 -14.08 23.91 -14.73
CA GLY A 531 -13.24 23.17 -15.67
C GLY A 531 -12.20 24.00 -16.44
N LYS A 532 -11.41 23.32 -17.29
CA LYS A 532 -10.22 23.85 -18.01
C LYS A 532 -10.43 25.16 -18.77
N ARG A 533 -11.65 25.44 -19.23
CA ARG A 533 -11.96 26.68 -19.98
C ARG A 533 -11.88 27.93 -19.10
N ALA A 534 -12.20 27.80 -17.81
CA ALA A 534 -12.19 28.93 -16.87
C ALA A 534 -10.79 29.45 -16.56
N LEU A 535 -9.76 28.61 -16.69
CA LEU A 535 -8.36 28.97 -16.45
C LEU A 535 -7.58 29.37 -17.71
N ARG A 536 -8.26 29.50 -18.86
CA ARG A 536 -7.59 29.73 -20.13
C ARG A 536 -6.76 31.02 -20.10
N GLY A 537 -5.46 30.86 -20.32
CA GLY A 537 -4.49 31.97 -20.36
C GLY A 537 -3.85 32.32 -19.01
N MET A 538 -4.30 31.73 -17.90
CA MET A 538 -3.66 31.89 -16.59
C MET A 538 -2.30 31.19 -16.56
N THR A 539 -1.30 31.85 -15.96
CA THR A 539 0.04 31.29 -15.82
C THR A 539 0.16 30.64 -14.44
N ILE A 540 0.39 29.32 -14.40
CA ILE A 540 0.60 28.55 -13.16
C ILE A 540 1.78 27.61 -13.39
N GLY A 541 2.86 27.77 -12.62
CA GLY A 541 4.07 26.97 -12.75
C GLY A 541 5.16 27.34 -11.74
N THR A 542 6.30 26.67 -11.84
CA THR A 542 7.49 27.02 -11.03
C THR A 542 8.24 28.21 -11.62
N PHE A 543 9.14 28.83 -10.85
CA PHE A 543 10.04 29.88 -11.35
C PHE A 543 10.72 29.47 -12.65
N HIS A 544 11.33 28.28 -12.68
CA HIS A 544 12.02 27.74 -13.84
C HIS A 544 11.07 27.49 -15.02
N ALA A 545 9.86 26.94 -14.79
CA ALA A 545 8.90 26.70 -15.86
C ALA A 545 8.41 28.00 -16.50
N ILE A 546 8.19 29.04 -15.69
CA ILE A 546 7.79 30.37 -16.17
C ILE A 546 8.94 31.03 -16.93
N CYS A 547 10.17 30.97 -16.41
CA CYS A 547 11.35 31.50 -17.10
C CYS A 547 11.59 30.79 -18.43
N LEU A 548 11.48 29.46 -18.46
CA LEU A 548 11.58 28.67 -19.69
C LEU A 548 10.52 29.09 -20.73
N GLN A 549 9.26 29.33 -20.29
CA GLN A 549 8.21 29.85 -21.16
C GLN A 549 8.54 31.25 -21.73
N MET A 550 9.21 32.11 -20.95
CA MET A 550 9.64 33.43 -21.40
C MET A 550 10.81 33.37 -22.39
N LEU A 551 11.78 32.47 -22.14
CA LEU A 551 12.98 32.31 -22.97
C LEU A 551 12.72 31.54 -24.27
N GLY A 552 11.67 30.71 -24.30
CA GLY A 552 11.30 29.93 -25.49
C GLY A 552 12.09 28.63 -25.61
N ASN A 553 12.60 28.32 -26.80
CA ASN A 553 13.24 27.03 -27.11
C ASN A 553 14.70 27.01 -26.59
N VAL A 554 14.87 26.65 -25.32
CA VAL A 554 16.17 26.53 -24.65
C VAL A 554 16.46 25.06 -24.32
N SER A 555 17.62 24.56 -24.76
CA SER A 555 18.09 23.22 -24.42
C SER A 555 18.78 23.23 -23.05
N ILE A 556 18.28 22.41 -22.12
CA ILE A 556 18.79 22.32 -20.74
C ILE A 556 19.73 21.11 -20.64
N VAL A 557 20.95 21.33 -20.15
CA VAL A 557 21.91 20.26 -19.88
C VAL A 557 21.46 19.41 -18.69
N SER A 558 21.62 18.09 -18.78
CA SER A 558 21.33 17.21 -17.65
C SER A 558 22.35 17.42 -16.51
N ALA A 559 21.96 17.09 -15.27
CA ALA A 559 22.87 17.22 -14.12
C ALA A 559 24.14 16.38 -14.30
N GLU A 560 24.02 15.21 -14.93
CA GLU A 560 25.10 14.28 -15.16
C GLU A 560 26.06 14.78 -16.27
N ASP A 561 25.54 15.44 -17.31
CA ASP A 561 26.36 16.04 -18.36
C ASP A 561 27.02 17.34 -17.89
N ALA A 562 26.35 18.12 -17.03
CA ALA A 562 26.96 19.27 -16.36
C ALA A 562 28.19 18.86 -15.54
N VAL A 563 28.17 17.69 -14.90
CA VAL A 563 29.31 17.12 -14.17
C VAL A 563 30.48 16.81 -15.11
N GLU A 564 30.22 16.32 -16.33
CA GLU A 564 31.26 16.08 -17.33
C GLU A 564 31.90 17.39 -17.79
N ILE A 565 31.09 18.41 -18.09
CA ILE A 565 31.56 19.75 -18.50
C ILE A 565 32.36 20.41 -17.36
N ALA A 566 31.90 20.26 -16.12
CA ALA A 566 32.64 20.72 -14.93
C ALA A 566 34.00 20.01 -14.79
N SER A 567 34.06 18.71 -15.03
CA SER A 567 35.31 17.95 -15.02
C SER A 567 36.29 18.45 -16.08
N GLU A 568 35.83 18.67 -17.32
CA GLU A 568 36.65 19.24 -18.39
C GLU A 568 37.15 20.65 -18.06
N THR A 569 36.33 21.45 -17.37
CA THR A 569 36.69 22.80 -16.91
C THR A 569 37.80 22.73 -15.86
N LEU A 570 37.63 21.91 -14.82
CA LEU A 570 38.62 21.74 -13.76
C LEU A 570 39.97 21.22 -14.28
N GLN A 571 39.94 20.28 -15.23
CA GLN A 571 41.14 19.75 -15.88
C GLN A 571 41.90 20.80 -16.68
N ALA A 572 41.18 21.68 -17.40
CA ALA A 572 41.80 22.73 -18.21
C ALA A 572 42.56 23.77 -17.37
N PHE A 573 42.17 23.95 -16.10
CA PHE A 573 42.80 24.88 -15.15
C PHE A 573 43.69 24.18 -14.10
N ASP A 574 43.89 22.86 -14.20
CA ASP A 574 44.65 22.04 -13.24
C ASP A 574 44.20 22.20 -11.77
N VAL A 575 42.88 22.31 -11.54
CA VAL A 575 42.29 22.51 -10.22
C VAL A 575 41.89 21.18 -9.59
N ARG A 576 42.40 20.91 -8.38
CA ARG A 576 42.08 19.70 -7.60
C ARG A 576 40.83 19.90 -6.74
N GLN A 577 39.67 19.94 -7.39
CA GLN A 577 38.35 19.96 -6.76
C GLN A 577 37.46 18.87 -7.38
N THR A 578 36.43 18.41 -6.67
CA THR A 578 35.44 17.51 -7.29
C THR A 578 34.46 18.31 -8.17
N PRO A 579 34.03 17.77 -9.33
CA PRO A 579 33.06 18.44 -10.20
C PRO A 579 31.75 18.83 -9.49
N GLN A 580 31.27 17.98 -8.57
CA GLN A 580 30.03 18.24 -7.81
C GLN A 580 30.19 19.43 -6.85
N SER A 581 31.34 19.55 -6.17
CA SER A 581 31.62 20.70 -5.31
C SER A 581 31.72 21.98 -6.15
N PHE A 582 32.35 21.90 -7.32
CA PHE A 582 32.46 23.01 -8.25
C PHE A 582 31.09 23.47 -8.76
N LEU A 583 30.22 22.56 -9.21
CA LEU A 583 28.87 22.90 -9.66
C LEU A 583 28.01 23.51 -8.55
N ARG A 584 28.15 23.06 -7.29
CA ARG A 584 27.48 23.72 -6.15
C ARG A 584 27.92 25.17 -5.99
N ALA A 585 29.21 25.46 -6.16
CA ALA A 585 29.74 26.81 -6.11
C ALA A 585 29.23 27.66 -7.29
N VAL A 586 29.24 27.11 -8.52
CA VAL A 586 28.65 27.77 -9.71
C VAL A 586 27.18 28.10 -9.46
N SER A 587 26.40 27.15 -8.95
CA SER A 587 24.98 27.32 -8.65
C SER A 587 24.74 28.42 -7.60
N LYS A 588 25.57 28.50 -6.54
CA LYS A 588 25.50 29.63 -5.59
C LYS A 588 25.68 30.98 -6.28
N VAL A 589 26.69 31.12 -7.13
CA VAL A 589 26.91 32.37 -7.88
C VAL A 589 25.70 32.71 -8.76
N LYS A 590 25.18 31.75 -9.53
CA LYS A 590 23.99 31.95 -10.38
C LYS A 590 22.73 32.30 -9.58
N ASN A 591 22.62 31.81 -8.34
CA ASN A 591 21.52 32.12 -7.44
C ASN A 591 21.71 33.43 -6.66
N GLY A 592 22.75 34.22 -6.98
CA GLY A 592 22.92 35.61 -6.53
C GLY A 592 23.92 35.81 -5.39
N PHE A 593 24.72 34.80 -5.04
CA PHE A 593 25.82 34.94 -4.09
C PHE A 593 27.07 35.50 -4.77
N SER A 594 27.95 36.15 -4.01
CA SER A 594 29.24 36.59 -4.52
C SER A 594 30.20 35.43 -4.76
N PHE A 595 31.20 35.63 -5.64
CA PHE A 595 32.27 34.66 -5.89
C PHE A 595 33.01 34.24 -4.61
N VAL A 596 33.16 35.16 -3.65
CA VAL A 596 33.81 34.92 -2.36
C VAL A 596 32.97 34.00 -1.48
N GLU A 597 31.66 34.23 -1.39
CA GLU A 597 30.73 33.39 -0.61
C GLU A 597 30.56 31.99 -1.21
N ALA A 598 30.71 31.88 -2.53
CA ALA A 598 30.63 30.63 -3.26
C ALA A 598 31.95 29.83 -3.29
N ASP A 599 33.07 30.43 -2.85
CA ASP A 599 34.41 29.83 -2.89
C ASP A 599 34.81 29.34 -4.31
N ILE A 600 34.69 30.23 -5.29
CA ILE A 600 35.00 29.97 -6.71
C ILE A 600 35.61 31.20 -7.38
N SER A 601 36.58 31.00 -8.28
CA SER A 601 37.17 32.10 -9.05
C SER A 601 36.30 32.51 -10.24
N GLU A 602 36.37 33.79 -10.59
CA GLU A 602 35.61 34.35 -11.73
C GLU A 602 36.04 33.71 -13.07
N GLU A 603 37.32 33.34 -13.22
CA GLU A 603 37.83 32.69 -14.43
C GLU A 603 37.24 31.30 -14.64
N LEU A 604 37.17 30.48 -13.59
CA LEU A 604 36.60 29.13 -13.67
C LEU A 604 35.12 29.16 -13.98
N PHE A 605 34.38 30.05 -13.30
CA PHE A 605 32.96 30.28 -13.55
C PHE A 605 32.73 30.72 -15.00
N SER A 606 33.53 31.65 -15.50
CA SER A 606 33.43 32.17 -16.87
C SER A 606 33.73 31.09 -17.92
N ASP A 607 34.73 30.23 -17.69
CA ASP A 607 35.06 29.15 -18.64
C ASP A 607 33.95 28.10 -18.73
N TYR A 608 33.39 27.70 -17.57
CA TYR A 608 32.26 26.77 -17.53
C TYR A 608 31.06 27.31 -18.32
N ASN A 609 30.65 28.57 -18.08
CA ASN A 609 29.55 29.18 -18.82
C ASN A 609 29.86 29.35 -20.32
N ARG A 610 31.11 29.69 -20.67
CA ARG A 610 31.56 29.75 -22.07
C ARG A 610 31.40 28.41 -22.78
N ARG A 611 31.67 27.29 -22.11
CA ARG A 611 31.48 25.93 -22.66
C ARG A 611 30.00 25.60 -22.86
N LEU A 612 29.14 25.91 -21.88
CA LEU A 612 27.68 25.74 -22.03
C LEU A 612 27.16 26.53 -23.24
N HIS A 613 27.54 27.80 -23.37
CA HIS A 613 27.16 28.65 -24.51
C HIS A 613 27.68 28.13 -25.85
N ALA A 614 28.92 27.63 -25.91
CA ALA A 614 29.48 27.04 -27.13
C ALA A 614 28.73 25.78 -27.60
N MET A 615 28.17 25.02 -26.64
CA MET A 615 27.32 23.87 -26.91
C MET A 615 25.85 24.23 -27.15
N GLN A 616 25.50 25.52 -27.06
CA GLN A 616 24.12 26.04 -27.18
C GLN A 616 23.15 25.47 -26.14
N VAL A 617 23.67 25.09 -24.98
CA VAL A 617 22.86 24.61 -23.85
C VAL A 617 22.88 25.63 -22.70
N ARG A 618 21.98 25.43 -21.75
CA ARG A 618 21.89 26.14 -20.47
C ARG A 618 21.82 25.12 -19.35
N ASP A 619 22.34 25.44 -18.18
CA ASP A 619 22.00 24.67 -16.98
C ASP A 619 20.70 25.17 -16.34
N PHE A 620 20.32 24.55 -15.22
CA PHE A 620 19.03 24.82 -14.59
C PHE A 620 18.95 26.25 -14.05
N ASP A 621 20.02 26.75 -13.43
CA ASP A 621 20.08 28.09 -12.83
C ASP A 621 20.17 29.20 -13.89
N ASP A 622 20.70 28.88 -15.08
CA ASP A 622 20.71 29.80 -16.22
C ASP A 622 19.31 30.27 -16.62
N LEU A 623 18.28 29.44 -16.42
CA LEU A 623 16.90 29.86 -16.72
C LEU A 623 16.50 31.11 -15.93
N LEU A 624 16.95 31.21 -14.67
CA LEU A 624 16.65 32.36 -13.81
C LEU A 624 17.47 33.59 -14.20
N THR A 625 18.77 33.39 -14.42
CA THR A 625 19.70 34.49 -14.74
C THR A 625 19.45 35.07 -16.13
N ASP A 626 19.22 34.23 -17.15
CA ASP A 626 18.86 34.67 -18.50
C ASP A 626 17.53 35.42 -18.50
N ALA A 627 16.53 34.97 -17.74
CA ALA A 627 15.25 35.65 -17.61
C ALA A 627 15.38 37.04 -16.93
N LEU A 628 16.26 37.16 -15.92
CA LEU A 628 16.59 38.45 -15.29
C LEU A 628 17.34 39.39 -16.24
N ALA A 629 18.17 38.83 -17.13
CA ALA A 629 18.97 39.59 -18.08
C ALA A 629 18.17 40.12 -19.27
N LEU A 630 16.94 39.64 -19.50
CA LEU A 630 16.07 40.13 -20.57
C LEU A 630 15.91 41.67 -20.51
N PRO A 631 15.85 42.37 -21.65
CA PRO A 631 15.52 43.80 -21.69
C PRO A 631 14.21 44.13 -20.94
N ALA A 632 14.07 45.33 -20.37
CA ALA A 632 12.91 45.70 -19.56
C ALA A 632 11.57 45.63 -20.34
N ASP A 633 11.60 45.87 -21.64
CA ASP A 633 10.47 45.73 -22.58
C ASP A 633 10.11 44.27 -22.90
N GLN A 634 11.04 43.34 -22.69
CA GLN A 634 10.85 41.90 -22.86
C GLN A 634 10.61 41.17 -21.53
N ARG A 635 10.96 41.81 -20.40
CA ARG A 635 10.59 41.36 -19.06
C ARG A 635 9.09 41.54 -18.87
N ARG A 636 8.37 40.41 -18.85
CA ARG A 636 6.92 40.39 -18.67
C ARG A 636 6.56 40.85 -17.25
N GLY A 637 5.91 42.00 -17.12
CA GLY A 637 5.24 42.41 -15.88
C GLY A 637 3.92 41.65 -15.70
N PHE A 638 3.63 41.19 -14.48
CA PHE A 638 2.38 40.51 -14.16
C PHE A 638 1.43 41.45 -13.40
N ASP A 639 0.16 41.50 -13.83
CA ASP A 639 -0.88 42.31 -13.16
C ASP A 639 -1.10 41.83 -11.71
N TYR A 640 -1.36 40.53 -11.52
CA TYR A 640 -1.50 39.92 -10.19
C TYR A 640 -0.51 38.77 -10.05
N LEU A 641 0.47 38.93 -9.17
CA LEU A 641 1.50 37.93 -8.89
C LEU A 641 1.23 37.28 -7.52
N LEU A 642 1.03 35.97 -7.53
CA LEU A 642 0.89 35.16 -6.33
C LEU A 642 2.09 34.22 -6.23
N VAL A 643 2.76 34.19 -5.08
CA VAL A 643 3.94 33.36 -4.84
C VAL A 643 3.70 32.49 -3.60
N ASP A 644 3.72 31.17 -3.80
CA ASP A 644 3.64 30.17 -2.74
C ASP A 644 5.03 29.74 -2.26
N GLU A 645 5.10 29.20 -1.04
CA GLU A 645 6.33 28.77 -0.35
C GLU A 645 7.45 29.85 -0.40
N PHE A 646 7.07 31.11 -0.18
CA PHE A 646 7.95 32.27 -0.31
C PHE A 646 9.21 32.20 0.56
N GLN A 647 9.22 31.43 1.65
CA GLN A 647 10.40 31.23 2.50
C GLN A 647 11.57 30.53 1.79
N ASP A 648 11.31 29.74 0.74
CA ASP A 648 12.33 28.90 0.10
C ASP A 648 12.93 29.54 -1.15
N ILE A 649 12.70 30.83 -1.37
CA ILE A 649 13.26 31.53 -2.52
C ILE A 649 14.69 31.99 -2.25
N ASN A 650 15.51 31.93 -3.30
CA ASN A 650 16.87 32.44 -3.29
C ASN A 650 16.95 33.91 -3.79
N PRO A 651 18.11 34.59 -3.69
CA PRO A 651 18.25 35.98 -4.13
C PRO A 651 17.89 36.24 -5.60
N ALA A 652 18.22 35.32 -6.52
CA ALA A 652 17.84 35.44 -7.93
C ALA A 652 16.31 35.36 -8.13
N GLN A 653 15.64 34.43 -7.46
CA GLN A 653 14.18 34.31 -7.48
C GLN A 653 13.51 35.52 -6.83
N TYR A 654 14.05 36.05 -5.73
CA TYR A 654 13.57 37.30 -5.15
C TYR A 654 13.67 38.48 -6.12
N ALA A 655 14.79 38.59 -6.84
CA ALA A 655 14.95 39.60 -7.88
C ALA A 655 13.93 39.43 -9.03
N LEU A 656 13.59 38.19 -9.40
CA LEU A 656 12.52 37.91 -10.36
C LEU A 656 11.15 38.36 -9.84
N VAL A 657 10.82 38.06 -8.58
CA VAL A 657 9.57 38.52 -7.95
C VAL A 657 9.47 40.04 -8.02
N ARG A 658 10.54 40.75 -7.64
CA ARG A 658 10.63 42.22 -7.71
C ARG A 658 10.42 42.74 -9.13
N ALA A 659 11.10 42.15 -10.11
CA ALA A 659 10.99 42.55 -11.52
C ALA A 659 9.58 42.29 -12.08
N TRP A 660 8.99 41.14 -11.76
CA TRP A 660 7.66 40.75 -12.20
C TRP A 660 6.53 41.56 -11.54
N SER A 661 6.75 42.06 -10.31
CA SER A 661 5.76 42.87 -9.57
C SER A 661 5.87 44.38 -9.81
N GLN A 662 6.93 44.88 -10.45
CA GLN A 662 7.28 46.30 -10.47
C GLN A 662 6.17 47.22 -11.00
N ASP A 663 5.42 46.78 -12.03
CA ASP A 663 4.28 47.50 -12.62
C ASP A 663 2.94 46.76 -12.38
N GLY A 664 2.93 45.82 -11.43
CA GLY A 664 1.76 45.00 -11.10
C GLY A 664 0.71 45.74 -10.27
N LYS A 665 -0.53 45.23 -10.32
CA LYS A 665 -1.66 45.70 -9.50
C LYS A 665 -1.73 45.05 -8.13
N GLY A 666 -1.12 43.87 -7.96
CA GLY A 666 -1.12 43.16 -6.69
C GLY A 666 -0.02 42.12 -6.57
N LEU A 667 0.71 42.16 -5.47
CA LEU A 667 1.63 41.12 -5.01
C LEU A 667 1.03 40.40 -3.81
N PHE A 668 0.90 39.08 -3.89
CA PHE A 668 0.47 38.24 -2.78
C PHE A 668 1.50 37.15 -2.55
N VAL A 669 2.20 37.18 -1.42
CA VAL A 669 3.13 36.12 -1.04
C VAL A 669 2.58 35.34 0.14
N ILE A 670 2.78 34.03 0.13
CA ILE A 670 2.40 33.16 1.24
C ILE A 670 3.50 32.12 1.49
N GLY A 671 3.71 31.81 2.76
CA GLY A 671 4.79 30.91 3.15
C GLY A 671 4.93 30.82 4.66
N ASP A 672 5.94 30.09 5.11
CA ASP A 672 6.25 29.87 6.51
C ASP A 672 7.76 29.95 6.74
N PRO A 673 8.30 31.01 7.36
CA PRO A 673 9.72 31.11 7.66
C PRO A 673 10.28 29.91 8.43
N ASP A 674 9.50 29.29 9.30
CA ASP A 674 9.91 28.12 10.09
C ASP A 674 9.93 26.82 9.25
N GLN A 675 9.51 26.85 7.99
CA GLN A 675 9.67 25.77 7.01
C GLN A 675 10.74 26.07 5.94
N SER A 676 11.61 27.07 6.14
CA SER A 676 12.73 27.36 5.24
C SER A 676 13.85 26.31 5.39
N ILE A 677 13.85 25.30 4.52
CA ILE A 677 14.72 24.11 4.64
C ILE A 677 15.62 23.86 3.41
N TYR A 678 15.65 24.80 2.47
CA TYR A 678 16.53 24.74 1.28
C TYR A 678 17.68 25.75 1.35
N GLY A 679 18.21 26.03 2.55
CA GLY A 679 19.33 26.96 2.75
C GLY A 679 20.58 26.51 1.98
N PHE A 680 20.79 25.19 1.88
CA PHE A 680 21.85 24.61 1.04
C PHE A 680 21.70 24.89 -0.47
N ARG A 681 20.51 25.28 -0.96
CA ARG A 681 20.24 25.76 -2.32
C ARG A 681 20.20 27.28 -2.42
N GLY A 682 20.57 27.98 -1.35
CA GLY A 682 20.60 29.44 -1.29
C GLY A 682 19.28 30.10 -0.91
N ALA A 683 18.30 29.35 -0.39
CA ALA A 683 17.09 29.95 0.18
C ALA A 683 17.43 30.82 1.40
N ASP A 684 16.74 31.95 1.54
CA ASP A 684 16.94 32.86 2.66
C ASP A 684 15.70 32.91 3.56
N ALA A 685 15.84 32.39 4.79
CA ALA A 685 14.79 32.44 5.81
C ALA A 685 14.35 33.87 6.18
N HIS A 686 15.17 34.89 5.87
CA HIS A 686 14.85 36.30 6.10
C HIS A 686 14.13 36.97 4.92
N CYS A 687 13.69 36.22 3.90
CA CYS A 687 13.04 36.80 2.72
C CYS A 687 11.78 37.62 3.07
N PHE A 688 11.02 37.21 4.09
CA PHE A 688 9.85 37.94 4.59
C PHE A 688 10.24 39.28 5.24
N ALA A 689 11.32 39.27 6.04
CA ALA A 689 11.86 40.49 6.65
C ALA A 689 12.36 41.45 5.57
N ARG A 690 13.12 40.94 4.60
CA ARG A 690 13.60 41.69 3.44
C ARG A 690 12.44 42.30 2.65
N LEU A 691 11.37 41.53 2.38
CA LEU A 691 10.17 42.03 1.72
C LEU A 691 9.50 43.18 2.49
N ALA A 692 9.48 43.11 3.82
CA ALA A 692 8.93 44.18 4.65
C ALA A 692 9.76 45.47 4.60
N GLU A 693 11.08 45.37 4.51
CA GLU A 693 11.97 46.52 4.31
C GLU A 693 11.78 47.15 2.92
N ASP A 694 11.57 46.30 1.92
CA ASP A 694 11.49 46.63 0.51
C ASP A 694 10.14 47.23 0.07
N PHE A 695 9.07 46.94 0.80
CA PHE A 695 7.69 47.40 0.54
C PHE A 695 7.12 48.15 1.76
N GLN A 696 7.19 49.48 1.74
CA GLN A 696 6.77 50.34 2.87
C GLN A 696 5.30 50.21 3.29
N ASN A 697 4.42 49.69 2.42
CA ASN A 697 2.99 49.47 2.70
C ASN A 697 2.63 47.96 2.64
N LEU A 698 3.52 47.08 3.08
CA LEU A 698 3.27 45.63 3.11
C LEU A 698 2.21 45.28 4.17
N TYR A 699 1.11 44.66 3.74
CA TYR A 699 0.08 44.18 4.66
C TYR A 699 0.38 42.75 5.11
N GLN A 700 0.76 42.58 6.37
CA GLN A 700 1.13 41.28 6.93
C GLN A 700 -0.04 40.63 7.68
N ILE A 701 -0.27 39.34 7.42
CA ILE A 701 -1.32 38.54 8.05
C ILE A 701 -0.72 37.22 8.51
N SER A 702 -1.02 36.80 9.74
CA SER A 702 -0.55 35.52 10.29
C SER A 702 -1.70 34.54 10.47
N LEU A 703 -1.58 33.34 9.89
CA LEU A 703 -2.54 32.25 10.06
C LEU A 703 -2.10 31.35 11.22
N THR A 704 -2.93 31.27 12.28
CA THR A 704 -2.59 30.54 13.52
C THR A 704 -3.42 29.27 13.73
N GLN A 705 -4.49 29.08 12.96
CA GLN A 705 -5.41 27.94 13.09
C GLN A 705 -4.91 26.76 12.26
N ASN A 706 -4.45 25.67 12.91
CA ASN A 706 -4.02 24.44 12.26
C ASN A 706 -5.19 23.45 12.13
N TYR A 707 -5.37 22.88 10.94
CA TYR A 707 -6.42 21.92 10.61
C TYR A 707 -5.88 20.52 10.28
N ARG A 708 -4.57 20.31 10.43
CA ARG A 708 -3.88 19.08 10.00
C ARG A 708 -3.57 18.14 11.15
N SER A 709 -2.91 18.65 12.18
CA SER A 709 -2.17 17.87 13.16
C SER A 709 -2.83 17.91 14.54
N ALA A 710 -2.81 16.77 15.22
CA ALA A 710 -3.27 16.65 16.59
C ALA A 710 -2.55 17.63 17.54
N PRO A 711 -3.21 18.11 18.62
CA PRO A 711 -2.62 19.01 19.61
C PRO A 711 -1.27 18.54 20.17
N GLU A 712 -1.12 17.24 20.42
CA GLU A 712 0.09 16.62 20.97
C GLU A 712 1.29 16.75 20.02
N ILE A 713 1.04 16.53 18.72
CA ILE A 713 2.04 16.67 17.66
C ILE A 713 2.46 18.14 17.53
N LEU A 714 1.50 19.06 17.52
CA LEU A 714 1.79 20.50 17.44
C LEU A 714 2.57 21.00 18.66
N THR A 715 2.25 20.50 19.85
CA THR A 715 2.95 20.87 21.09
C THR A 715 4.42 20.48 21.02
N CYS A 716 4.73 19.25 20.56
CA CYS A 716 6.10 18.82 20.30
C CYS A 716 6.81 19.69 19.24
N ALA A 717 6.13 19.96 18.12
CA ALA A 717 6.69 20.74 17.02
C ALA A 717 7.01 22.18 17.45
N LEU A 718 6.07 22.86 18.12
CA LEU A 718 6.23 24.23 18.63
C LEU A 718 7.34 24.32 19.68
N SER A 719 7.44 23.34 20.59
CA SER A 719 8.48 23.32 21.65
C SER A 719 9.89 23.29 21.08
N SER A 720 10.11 22.49 20.03
CA SER A 720 11.41 22.46 19.36
C SER A 720 11.66 23.74 18.58
N ILE A 721 10.78 24.13 17.64
CA ILE A 721 11.04 25.28 16.77
C ILE A 721 11.19 26.61 17.53
N SER A 722 10.55 26.75 18.70
CA SER A 722 10.68 27.93 19.56
C SER A 722 12.09 28.13 20.15
N LYS A 723 13.00 27.16 19.97
CA LYS A 723 14.43 27.33 20.29
C LYS A 723 15.18 28.18 19.27
N ASN A 724 14.66 28.31 18.04
CA ASN A 724 15.21 29.24 17.05
C ASN A 724 14.86 30.69 17.44
N GLY A 725 15.71 31.65 17.05
CA GLY A 725 15.45 33.07 17.26
C GLY A 725 14.19 33.57 16.53
N GLY A 726 13.65 34.72 16.95
CA GLY A 726 12.50 35.38 16.29
C GLY A 726 11.28 35.57 17.19
N GLU A 727 10.14 35.86 16.58
CA GLU A 727 8.86 36.05 17.29
C GLU A 727 8.34 34.75 17.93
N GLU A 728 7.38 34.89 18.83
CA GLU A 728 6.74 33.75 19.50
C GLU A 728 5.87 32.95 18.51
N ARG A 729 6.16 31.66 18.35
CA ARG A 729 5.42 30.76 17.45
C ARG A 729 4.11 30.33 18.11
N ARG A 730 2.99 30.54 17.43
CA ARG A 730 1.65 30.15 17.93
C ARG A 730 0.83 29.43 16.87
N LEU A 731 0.46 28.18 17.15
CA LEU A 731 -0.49 27.41 16.36
C LEU A 731 -1.52 26.73 17.26
N THR A 732 -2.80 26.84 16.89
CA THR A 732 -3.93 26.23 17.61
C THR A 732 -4.52 25.11 16.77
N ALA A 733 -4.54 23.89 17.29
CA ALA A 733 -5.16 22.75 16.63
C ALA A 733 -6.70 22.88 16.62
N ASN A 734 -7.31 22.59 15.47
CA ASN A 734 -8.77 22.46 15.30
C ASN A 734 -9.24 20.99 15.27
N SER A 735 -8.33 20.04 15.44
CA SER A 735 -8.63 18.62 15.58
C SER A 735 -8.82 18.23 17.05
N PRO A 736 -9.55 17.13 17.35
CA PRO A 736 -9.57 16.57 18.69
C PRO A 736 -8.17 16.14 19.16
N SER A 737 -8.01 16.01 20.47
CA SER A 737 -6.82 15.42 21.11
C SER A 737 -6.60 13.99 20.59
N GLY A 738 -5.36 13.69 20.24
CA GLY A 738 -4.93 12.44 19.62
C GLY A 738 -4.15 11.54 20.57
N MET A 739 -3.37 10.62 19.98
CA MET A 739 -2.44 9.78 20.73
C MET A 739 -1.20 10.60 21.14
N PRO A 740 -0.57 10.30 22.29
CA PRO A 740 0.70 10.90 22.65
C PRO A 740 1.76 10.57 21.59
N VAL A 741 2.70 11.49 21.37
CA VAL A 741 3.84 11.24 20.48
C VAL A 741 4.69 10.13 21.10
N ARG A 742 5.02 9.09 20.32
CA ARG A 742 5.76 7.93 20.83
C ARG A 742 7.23 8.06 20.51
N LEU A 743 8.10 7.96 21.52
CA LEU A 743 9.55 7.86 21.34
C LEU A 743 10.00 6.42 21.59
N ILE A 744 10.55 5.78 20.56
CA ILE A 744 10.99 4.39 20.61
C ILE A 744 12.52 4.34 20.63
N ARG A 745 13.06 3.73 21.68
CA ARG A 745 14.50 3.49 21.83
C ARG A 745 14.84 2.05 21.48
N THR A 746 15.82 1.88 20.60
CA THR A 746 16.29 0.57 20.14
C THR A 746 17.81 0.44 20.34
N GLU A 747 18.33 -0.79 20.24
CA GLU A 747 19.75 -1.09 20.44
C GLU A 747 20.63 -0.75 19.21
N SER A 748 20.05 -0.57 18.01
CA SER A 748 20.82 -0.28 16.79
C SER A 748 19.94 0.27 15.67
N GLU A 749 20.55 0.92 14.66
CA GLU A 749 19.88 1.41 13.43
C GLU A 749 19.11 0.29 12.72
N PHE A 750 19.65 -0.94 12.70
CA PHE A 750 18.94 -2.09 12.13
C PHE A 750 17.73 -2.53 12.98
N ALA A 751 17.87 -2.54 14.31
CA ALA A 751 16.75 -2.85 15.21
C ALA A 751 15.62 -1.82 15.11
N GLU A 752 15.98 -0.56 14.89
CA GLU A 752 15.05 0.53 14.58
C GLU A 752 14.26 0.24 13.29
N ALA A 753 14.94 -0.14 12.21
CA ALA A 753 14.30 -0.44 10.93
C ALA A 753 13.36 -1.65 11.02
N VAL A 754 13.77 -2.70 11.75
CA VAL A 754 12.93 -3.87 12.05
C VAL A 754 11.71 -3.47 12.88
N PHE A 755 11.87 -2.58 13.87
CA PHE A 755 10.75 -2.07 14.65
C PHE A 755 9.75 -1.33 13.76
N VAL A 756 10.21 -0.45 12.86
CA VAL A 756 9.34 0.27 11.92
C VAL A 756 8.53 -0.71 11.07
N ALA A 757 9.17 -1.73 10.46
CA ALA A 757 8.47 -2.70 9.63
C ALA A 757 7.40 -3.50 10.42
N LYS A 758 7.72 -3.93 11.64
CA LYS A 758 6.77 -4.60 12.54
C LYS A 758 5.64 -3.68 13.00
N GLU A 759 5.95 -2.42 13.25
CA GLU A 759 4.96 -1.44 13.68
C GLU A 759 4.00 -1.10 12.56
N VAL A 760 4.49 -0.94 11.33
CA VAL A 760 3.66 -0.79 10.13
C VAL A 760 2.69 -1.96 10.01
N THR A 761 3.19 -3.20 10.10
CA THR A 761 2.38 -4.43 10.10
C THR A 761 1.28 -4.40 11.18
N ARG A 762 1.63 -3.93 12.39
CA ARG A 762 0.66 -3.78 13.48
C ARG A 762 -0.35 -2.67 13.21
N MET A 763 0.05 -1.56 12.61
CA MET A 763 -0.82 -0.42 12.28
C MET A 763 -1.82 -0.76 11.18
N THR A 764 -1.44 -1.65 10.25
CA THR A 764 -2.34 -2.19 9.23
C THR A 764 -3.22 -3.32 9.77
N GLY A 765 -3.12 -3.68 11.05
CA GLY A 765 -4.00 -4.66 11.71
C GLY A 765 -3.59 -6.11 11.54
N GLY A 766 -2.28 -6.37 11.42
CA GLY A 766 -1.76 -7.66 10.99
C GLY A 766 -1.87 -7.82 9.48
N ILE A 767 -0.87 -8.48 8.91
CA ILE A 767 -0.86 -8.89 7.51
C ILE A 767 -1.66 -10.21 7.41
N ASP A 768 -1.72 -11.03 8.46
CA ASP A 768 -2.49 -12.28 8.50
C ASP A 768 -3.40 -12.42 9.75
N MET A 769 -4.20 -13.50 9.78
CA MET A 769 -5.13 -13.82 10.88
C MET A 769 -4.44 -14.01 12.23
N LEU A 770 -3.18 -14.48 12.26
CA LEU A 770 -2.45 -14.71 13.51
C LEU A 770 -1.84 -13.43 14.08
N ASP A 771 -1.37 -12.54 13.22
CA ASP A 771 -0.93 -11.20 13.62
C ASP A 771 -2.11 -10.39 14.19
N ALA A 772 -3.31 -10.57 13.61
CA ALA A 772 -4.56 -10.00 14.14
C ALA A 772 -4.94 -10.62 15.50
N GLU A 773 -4.69 -11.92 15.71
CA GLU A 773 -4.93 -12.64 16.97
C GLU A 773 -3.90 -12.33 18.08
N GLN A 774 -2.63 -12.09 17.74
CA GLN A 774 -1.56 -11.75 18.70
C GLN A 774 -1.52 -10.26 19.04
N GLY A 775 -2.02 -9.41 18.13
CA GLY A 775 -2.26 -8.02 18.44
C GLY A 775 -3.30 -7.92 19.53
N THR A 776 -3.01 -7.21 20.62
CA THR A 776 -4.04 -6.75 21.56
C THR A 776 -4.97 -5.80 20.81
N ALA A 777 -5.95 -6.34 20.09
CA ALA A 777 -7.00 -5.60 19.38
C ALA A 777 -7.76 -4.64 20.31
N SER A 778 -7.61 -4.80 21.63
CA SER A 778 -8.23 -3.95 22.65
C SER A 778 -7.69 -2.50 22.76
N GLU A 779 -6.60 -2.12 22.10
CA GLU A 779 -6.02 -0.76 22.25
C GLU A 779 -6.12 0.17 21.04
N ARG A 780 -6.30 -0.32 19.80
CA ARG A 780 -6.40 0.53 18.61
C ARG A 780 -7.78 0.41 17.95
N SER A 781 -8.49 1.53 17.84
CA SER A 781 -9.83 1.59 17.28
C SER A 781 -9.89 1.76 15.76
N VAL A 782 -8.76 1.97 15.07
CA VAL A 782 -8.70 2.24 13.62
C VAL A 782 -7.47 1.57 13.01
N PHE A 783 -7.68 0.69 12.02
CA PHE A 783 -6.62 0.13 11.17
C PHE A 783 -6.26 1.12 10.05
N ARG A 784 -4.99 1.18 9.68
CA ARG A 784 -4.48 2.09 8.64
C ARG A 784 -4.22 1.34 7.33
N SER A 785 -4.38 2.01 6.18
CA SER A 785 -3.85 1.51 4.92
C SER A 785 -2.33 1.75 4.88
N PHE A 786 -1.57 0.98 4.11
CA PHE A 786 -0.16 1.26 3.88
C PHE A 786 0.07 2.69 3.34
N SER A 787 -0.83 3.21 2.50
CA SER A 787 -0.74 4.59 1.98
C SER A 787 -0.96 5.68 3.02
N ASP A 788 -1.54 5.34 4.18
CA ASP A 788 -1.75 6.29 5.27
C ASP A 788 -0.46 6.45 6.13
N ILE A 789 0.61 5.73 5.80
CA ILE A 789 1.84 5.65 6.58
C ILE A 789 3.03 6.16 5.76
N ALA A 790 3.81 7.06 6.36
CA ALA A 790 5.09 7.50 5.82
C ALA A 790 6.25 7.26 6.80
N VAL A 791 7.42 6.92 6.26
CA VAL A 791 8.69 6.84 6.98
C VAL A 791 9.62 7.91 6.42
N LEU A 792 9.95 8.89 7.26
CA LEU A 792 10.79 10.02 6.89
C LEU A 792 12.20 9.83 7.46
N CYS A 793 13.19 9.95 6.60
CA CYS A 793 14.61 9.79 6.93
C CYS A 793 15.39 11.09 6.64
N ARG A 794 16.56 11.28 7.25
CA ARG A 794 17.42 12.43 6.93
C ARG A 794 18.25 12.20 5.65
N THR A 795 18.58 10.94 5.35
CA THR A 795 19.46 10.55 4.24
C THR A 795 18.88 9.39 3.42
N HIS A 796 19.28 9.27 2.15
CA HIS A 796 18.89 8.14 1.29
C HIS A 796 19.43 6.79 1.80
N ARG A 797 20.61 6.76 2.43
CA ARG A 797 21.17 5.54 3.05
C ARG A 797 20.22 4.94 4.10
N GLN A 798 19.54 5.78 4.87
CA GLN A 798 18.55 5.34 5.84
C GLN A 798 17.28 4.82 5.16
N ALA A 799 16.83 5.49 4.08
CA ALA A 799 15.71 5.02 3.28
C ALA A 799 15.96 3.63 2.68
N ASP A 800 17.16 3.36 2.18
CA ASP A 800 17.56 2.04 1.65
C ASP A 800 17.48 0.93 2.70
N LEU A 801 17.81 1.25 3.95
CA LEU A 801 17.72 0.31 5.06
C LEU A 801 16.26 -0.03 5.39
N ILE A 802 15.41 1.00 5.43
CA ILE A 802 13.96 0.83 5.62
C ILE A 802 13.35 0.04 4.47
N GLU A 803 13.70 0.34 3.21
CA GLU A 803 13.22 -0.40 2.03
C GLU A 803 13.53 -1.89 2.17
N LYS A 804 14.76 -2.25 2.57
CA LYS A 804 15.15 -3.65 2.80
C LYS A 804 14.30 -4.33 3.87
N CYS A 805 14.05 -3.67 5.00
CA CYS A 805 13.25 -4.22 6.09
C CYS A 805 11.77 -4.35 5.73
N LEU A 806 11.18 -3.35 5.06
CA LEU A 806 9.79 -3.41 4.57
C LEU A 806 9.63 -4.54 3.54
N ARG A 807 10.58 -4.67 2.62
CA ARG A 807 10.57 -5.74 1.60
C ARG A 807 10.66 -7.13 2.22
N HIS A 808 11.47 -7.29 3.27
CA HIS A 808 11.56 -8.55 4.02
C HIS A 808 10.21 -8.95 4.63
N GLU A 809 9.46 -7.98 5.17
CA GLU A 809 8.11 -8.21 5.70
C GLU A 809 7.02 -8.21 4.62
N SER A 810 7.38 -8.16 3.33
CA SER A 810 6.46 -8.09 2.18
C SER A 810 5.53 -6.88 2.19
N ILE A 811 5.97 -5.79 2.80
CA ILE A 811 5.23 -4.53 2.84
C ILE A 811 5.53 -3.72 1.57
N PRO A 812 4.51 -3.36 0.77
CA PRO A 812 4.70 -2.52 -0.41
C PRO A 812 5.17 -1.12 0.01
N CYS A 813 6.19 -0.59 -0.66
CA CYS A 813 6.67 0.77 -0.41
C CYS A 813 7.06 1.51 -1.70
N ILE A 814 6.90 2.84 -1.65
CA ILE A 814 7.30 3.78 -2.70
C ILE A 814 8.38 4.68 -2.11
N ILE A 815 9.52 4.72 -2.79
CA ILE A 815 10.68 5.54 -2.44
C ILE A 815 10.59 6.83 -3.24
N SER A 816 10.73 7.98 -2.58
CA SER A 816 10.76 9.29 -3.24
C SER A 816 12.14 9.94 -3.14
N GLY A 817 12.60 10.52 -4.24
CA GLY A 817 13.85 11.28 -4.33
C GLY A 817 14.76 10.89 -5.50
N ARG A 818 15.79 11.70 -5.73
CA ARG A 818 16.80 11.48 -6.78
C ARG A 818 17.87 10.52 -6.28
N GLU A 819 17.75 9.24 -6.62
CA GLU A 819 18.66 8.20 -6.16
C GLU A 819 19.96 8.12 -7.01
N HIS A 820 21.00 7.51 -6.44
CA HIS A 820 22.33 7.41 -7.05
C HIS A 820 22.37 6.65 -8.38
N PHE A 821 21.43 5.73 -8.62
CA PHE A 821 21.41 4.91 -9.83
C PHE A 821 21.25 5.73 -11.12
N LEU A 822 20.69 6.95 -11.04
CA LEU A 822 20.56 7.85 -12.20
C LEU A 822 21.92 8.31 -12.75
N SER A 823 22.96 8.28 -11.91
CA SER A 823 24.32 8.66 -12.29
C SER A 823 25.15 7.52 -12.91
N GLU A 824 24.63 6.29 -12.90
CA GLU A 824 25.29 5.14 -13.50
C GLU A 824 25.36 5.26 -15.02
N ASP A 825 26.50 4.92 -15.61
CA ASP A 825 26.73 5.05 -17.05
C ASP A 825 25.71 4.25 -17.90
N SER A 826 25.28 3.08 -17.39
CA SER A 826 24.24 2.27 -18.04
C SER A 826 22.89 2.97 -18.10
N VAL A 827 22.56 3.81 -17.12
CA VAL A 827 21.28 4.57 -17.09
C VAL A 827 21.42 5.86 -17.91
N ARG A 828 22.54 6.57 -17.74
CA ARG A 828 22.87 7.79 -18.50
C ARG A 828 22.85 7.55 -20.00
N GLY A 829 23.44 6.45 -20.47
CA GLY A 829 23.45 6.10 -21.89
C GLY A 829 22.05 5.95 -22.48
N VAL A 830 21.15 5.27 -21.76
CA VAL A 830 19.76 5.04 -22.21
C VAL A 830 18.93 6.31 -22.18
N LEU A 831 19.06 7.10 -21.11
CA LEU A 831 18.38 8.40 -21.03
C LEU A 831 18.88 9.34 -22.14
N GLY A 832 20.17 9.37 -22.42
CA GLY A 832 20.75 10.11 -23.54
C GLY A 832 20.18 9.66 -24.88
N PHE A 833 20.02 8.35 -25.10
CA PHE A 833 19.41 7.82 -26.32
C PHE A 833 17.98 8.33 -26.49
N PHE A 834 17.11 8.12 -25.49
CA PHE A 834 15.71 8.53 -25.59
C PHE A 834 15.53 10.06 -25.65
N ARG A 835 16.42 10.85 -25.01
CA ARG A 835 16.45 12.31 -25.18
C ARG A 835 16.80 12.70 -26.62
N SER A 836 17.90 12.18 -27.15
CA SER A 836 18.34 12.45 -28.54
C SER A 836 17.34 11.94 -29.59
N LEU A 837 16.52 10.95 -29.24
CA LEU A 837 15.46 10.43 -30.10
C LEU A 837 14.26 11.39 -30.17
N LEU A 838 13.91 12.06 -29.07
CA LEU A 838 12.84 13.07 -29.04
C LEU A 838 13.32 14.43 -29.58
N ASP A 839 14.57 14.79 -29.33
CA ASP A 839 15.23 15.98 -29.85
C ASP A 839 16.59 15.62 -30.46
N PRO A 840 16.66 15.36 -31.77
CA PRO A 840 17.91 15.05 -32.46
C PRO A 840 18.96 16.17 -32.38
N THR A 841 18.54 17.40 -32.07
CA THR A 841 19.44 18.54 -31.95
C THR A 841 20.14 18.61 -30.58
N ASP A 842 19.71 17.79 -29.61
CA ASP A 842 20.39 17.60 -28.32
C ASP A 842 21.67 16.79 -28.50
N THR A 843 22.71 17.48 -28.99
CA THR A 843 24.03 16.91 -29.22
C THR A 843 24.74 16.47 -27.94
N VAL A 844 24.35 16.98 -26.77
CA VAL A 844 24.95 16.58 -25.49
C VAL A 844 24.46 15.19 -25.12
N SER A 845 23.15 14.96 -25.14
CA SER A 845 22.55 13.64 -24.93
C SER A 845 23.01 12.62 -25.98
N LEU A 846 23.11 13.05 -27.25
CA LEU A 846 23.62 12.21 -28.35
C LEU A 846 25.08 11.78 -28.11
N ARG A 847 25.96 12.71 -27.71
CA ARG A 847 27.34 12.40 -27.35
C ARG A 847 27.41 11.41 -26.19
N ALA A 848 26.61 11.62 -25.14
CA ALA A 848 26.56 10.75 -23.97
C ALA A 848 26.13 9.32 -24.35
N CYS A 849 25.06 9.17 -25.13
CA CYS A 849 24.57 7.84 -25.51
C CYS A 849 25.54 7.09 -26.43
N LEU A 850 26.06 7.75 -27.47
CA LEU A 850 27.04 7.18 -28.40
C LEU A 850 28.31 6.70 -27.68
N ARG A 851 28.78 7.46 -26.69
CA ARG A 851 29.95 7.11 -25.89
C ARG A 851 29.67 5.96 -24.92
N LEU A 852 28.57 6.03 -24.17
CA LEU A 852 28.31 5.12 -23.05
C LEU A 852 27.70 3.77 -23.48
N VAL A 853 26.84 3.76 -24.50
CA VAL A 853 26.16 2.53 -24.95
C VAL A 853 26.98 1.82 -26.02
N TRP A 854 27.47 2.54 -27.04
CA TRP A 854 28.16 1.95 -28.19
C TRP A 854 29.69 2.13 -28.15
N GLY A 855 30.26 2.85 -27.19
CA GLY A 855 31.71 3.08 -27.13
C GLY A 855 32.26 3.84 -28.33
N CYS A 856 31.44 4.70 -28.94
CA CYS A 856 31.75 5.36 -30.21
C CYS A 856 32.94 6.34 -30.08
N PRO A 857 33.92 6.31 -31.00
CA PRO A 857 35.03 7.27 -31.06
C PRO A 857 34.59 8.73 -31.21
N ALA A 858 35.36 9.67 -30.65
CA ALA A 858 35.01 11.09 -30.60
C ALA A 858 34.82 11.75 -31.98
N ASP A 859 35.58 11.32 -33.00
CA ASP A 859 35.46 11.82 -34.38
C ASP A 859 34.14 11.39 -35.04
N LEU A 860 33.67 10.16 -34.76
CA LEU A 860 32.38 9.66 -35.23
C LEU A 860 31.21 10.30 -34.47
N ILE A 861 31.36 10.55 -33.18
CA ILE A 861 30.39 11.32 -32.39
C ILE A 861 30.24 12.74 -32.94
N ALA A 862 31.36 13.42 -33.25
CA ALA A 862 31.32 14.74 -33.86
C ALA A 862 30.59 14.72 -35.21
N ARG A 863 30.88 13.72 -36.06
CA ARG A 863 30.19 13.54 -37.34
C ARG A 863 28.68 13.32 -37.18
N ALA A 864 28.25 12.48 -36.23
CA ALA A 864 26.83 12.27 -35.95
C ALA A 864 26.15 13.53 -35.41
N SER A 865 26.84 14.28 -34.54
CA SER A 865 26.34 15.55 -33.98
C SER A 865 26.16 16.62 -35.06
N ASP A 866 27.12 16.75 -35.97
CA ASP A 866 27.04 17.68 -37.11
C ASP A 866 25.94 17.28 -38.09
N PHE A 867 25.72 15.98 -38.32
CA PHE A 867 24.60 15.47 -39.10
C PHE A 867 23.26 15.87 -38.48
N SER A 868 23.04 15.56 -37.20
CA SER A 868 21.74 15.79 -36.54
C SER A 868 21.33 17.26 -36.41
N ARG A 869 22.28 18.21 -36.52
CA ARG A 869 21.99 19.65 -36.52
C ARG A 869 21.52 20.18 -37.87
N ARG A 870 21.70 19.43 -38.95
CA ARG A 870 21.35 19.91 -40.29
C ARG A 870 19.83 19.86 -40.52
N PRO A 871 19.21 20.92 -41.08
CA PRO A 871 17.78 20.92 -41.37
C PRO A 871 17.32 19.81 -42.32
N ASP A 872 18.16 19.41 -43.29
CA ASP A 872 17.88 18.34 -44.25
C ASP A 872 18.04 16.93 -43.66
N ALA A 873 18.70 16.79 -42.51
CA ALA A 873 18.77 15.55 -41.75
C ALA A 873 17.47 15.26 -40.96
N LEU A 874 16.57 16.24 -40.85
CA LEU A 874 15.36 16.14 -40.03
C LEU A 874 14.09 16.02 -40.88
N GLN A 875 13.25 15.04 -40.54
CA GLN A 875 11.92 14.86 -41.10
C GLN A 875 10.89 14.95 -39.97
N GLN A 876 9.99 15.95 -40.06
CA GLN A 876 8.98 16.23 -39.02
C GLN A 876 9.58 16.43 -37.61
N GLY A 877 10.80 16.99 -37.53
CA GLY A 877 11.49 17.25 -36.27
C GLY A 877 12.24 16.04 -35.68
N MET A 878 12.19 14.88 -36.33
CA MET A 878 12.99 13.69 -35.96
C MET A 878 14.08 13.42 -36.98
N LEU A 879 15.09 12.62 -36.61
CA LEU A 879 16.16 12.23 -37.53
C LEU A 879 15.60 11.36 -38.68
N SER A 880 15.96 11.68 -39.92
CA SER A 880 15.62 10.86 -41.09
C SER A 880 16.49 9.60 -41.12
N LEU A 881 15.88 8.44 -40.90
CA LEU A 881 16.58 7.15 -40.94
C LEU A 881 17.20 6.87 -42.32
N GLU A 882 16.54 7.30 -43.39
CA GLU A 882 17.01 7.10 -44.77
C GLU A 882 18.30 7.89 -45.01
N ALA A 883 18.27 9.20 -44.73
CA ALA A 883 19.44 10.07 -44.90
C ALA A 883 20.58 9.70 -43.93
N ALA A 884 20.25 9.35 -42.69
CA ALA A 884 21.26 8.95 -41.69
C ALA A 884 21.92 7.62 -42.05
N SER A 885 21.17 6.65 -42.58
CA SER A 885 21.73 5.38 -43.06
C SER A 885 22.67 5.57 -44.25
N GLU A 886 22.35 6.48 -45.18
CA GLU A 886 23.20 6.78 -46.33
C GLU A 886 24.55 7.40 -45.92
N GLU A 887 24.54 8.36 -44.99
CA GLU A 887 25.76 9.08 -44.61
C GLU A 887 26.55 8.42 -43.46
N LEU A 888 25.85 7.86 -42.48
CA LEU A 888 26.45 7.34 -41.24
C LEU A 888 26.47 5.80 -41.17
N GLY A 889 25.67 5.11 -41.98
CA GLY A 889 25.51 3.65 -41.92
C GLY A 889 26.76 2.85 -42.31
N SER A 890 27.74 3.48 -42.95
CA SER A 890 29.04 2.85 -43.28
C SER A 890 29.96 2.68 -42.06
N PHE A 891 29.68 3.35 -40.94
CA PHE A 891 30.46 3.28 -39.71
C PHE A 891 29.84 2.30 -38.72
N GLY A 892 30.54 1.20 -38.38
CA GLY A 892 29.96 0.09 -37.59
C GLY A 892 29.28 0.50 -36.27
N PHE A 893 29.86 1.44 -35.51
CA PHE A 893 29.27 1.95 -34.28
C PHE A 893 27.97 2.74 -34.53
N LEU A 894 27.97 3.61 -35.53
CA LEU A 894 26.80 4.41 -35.90
C LEU A 894 25.72 3.55 -36.57
N ALA A 895 26.11 2.50 -37.29
CA ALA A 895 25.18 1.54 -37.88
C ALA A 895 24.37 0.78 -36.79
N GLN A 896 25.00 0.39 -35.69
CA GLN A 896 24.32 -0.21 -34.54
C GLN A 896 23.35 0.79 -33.89
N TRP A 897 23.80 2.02 -33.65
CA TRP A 897 22.94 3.09 -33.14
C TRP A 897 21.71 3.35 -34.04
N LEU A 898 21.90 3.36 -35.37
CA LEU A 898 20.80 3.52 -36.32
C LEU A 898 19.81 2.35 -36.33
N GLN A 899 20.27 1.12 -36.06
CA GLN A 899 19.38 -0.04 -35.90
C GLN A 899 18.45 0.16 -34.69
N ASP A 900 19.00 0.59 -33.55
CA ASP A 900 18.22 0.86 -32.35
C ASP A 900 17.26 2.06 -32.57
N LEU A 901 17.72 3.11 -33.25
CA LEU A 901 16.90 4.26 -33.61
C LEU A 901 15.70 3.85 -34.47
N ALA A 902 15.90 2.95 -35.45
CA ALA A 902 14.83 2.41 -36.28
C ALA A 902 13.78 1.59 -35.50
N VAL A 903 14.18 0.94 -34.40
CA VAL A 903 13.27 0.17 -33.53
C VAL A 903 12.43 1.09 -32.64
N PHE A 904 13.07 2.09 -32.00
CA PHE A 904 12.43 2.87 -30.94
C PHE A 904 11.73 4.14 -31.44
N GLN A 905 12.20 4.78 -32.52
CA GLN A 905 11.60 6.01 -33.05
C GLN A 905 10.09 5.90 -33.33
N PRO A 906 9.56 4.83 -33.98
CA PRO A 906 8.12 4.73 -34.23
C PRO A 906 7.29 4.47 -32.95
N LYS A 907 7.92 3.99 -31.87
CA LYS A 907 7.26 3.61 -30.61
C LYS A 907 7.26 4.72 -29.57
N ALA A 908 8.26 5.60 -29.58
CA ALA A 908 8.52 6.59 -28.53
C ALA A 908 7.33 7.53 -28.23
N ALA A 909 6.51 7.86 -29.23
CA ALA A 909 5.36 8.73 -29.07
C ALA A 909 4.06 8.00 -28.63
N ARG A 910 4.01 6.66 -28.73
CA ARG A 910 2.78 5.86 -28.55
C ARG A 910 2.84 4.95 -27.33
N GLU A 911 4.02 4.45 -27.00
CA GLU A 911 4.22 3.46 -25.95
C GLU A 911 4.55 4.13 -24.61
N LYS A 912 4.21 3.45 -23.51
CA LYS A 912 4.55 3.90 -22.16
C LYS A 912 6.07 3.79 -21.92
N PRO A 913 6.68 4.68 -21.12
CA PRO A 913 8.12 4.68 -20.81
C PRO A 913 8.61 3.31 -20.33
N ARG A 914 7.88 2.70 -19.40
CA ARG A 914 8.21 1.37 -18.87
C ARG A 914 8.37 0.31 -19.97
N LYS A 915 7.44 0.25 -20.92
CA LYS A 915 7.46 -0.75 -22.00
C LYS A 915 8.64 -0.52 -22.95
N LEU A 916 8.98 0.74 -23.23
CA LEU A 916 10.17 1.09 -24.00
C LEU A 916 11.45 0.65 -23.30
N LEU A 917 11.55 0.85 -21.98
CA LEU A 917 12.69 0.39 -21.18
C LEU A 917 12.75 -1.14 -21.08
N GLU A 918 11.63 -1.84 -20.96
CA GLU A 918 11.59 -3.30 -20.98
C GLU A 918 12.09 -3.86 -22.32
N GLU A 919 11.69 -3.26 -23.44
CA GLU A 919 12.23 -3.62 -24.76
C GLU A 919 13.71 -3.31 -24.90
N TRP A 920 14.16 -2.14 -24.40
CA TRP A 920 15.58 -1.80 -24.34
C TRP A 920 16.39 -2.83 -23.54
N GLY A 921 15.90 -3.21 -22.36
CA GLY A 921 16.55 -4.20 -21.50
C GLY A 921 16.66 -5.58 -22.15
N LYS A 922 15.72 -5.96 -23.04
CA LYS A 922 15.81 -7.20 -23.83
C LYS A 922 16.93 -7.16 -24.86
N LEU A 923 17.24 -5.98 -25.42
CA LEU A 923 18.27 -5.81 -26.46
C LEU A 923 19.68 -5.62 -25.87
N HIS A 924 19.80 -4.81 -24.81
CA HIS A 924 21.10 -4.41 -24.25
C HIS A 924 21.43 -5.03 -22.89
N GLY A 925 20.50 -5.80 -22.30
CA GLY A 925 20.62 -6.39 -20.97
C GLY A 925 20.09 -5.47 -19.86
N ILE A 926 19.84 -6.06 -18.68
CA ILE A 926 19.29 -5.38 -17.50
C ILE A 926 20.35 -5.38 -16.40
N THR A 927 20.75 -4.19 -15.96
CA THR A 927 21.57 -3.98 -14.75
C THR A 927 20.66 -3.65 -13.55
N PRO A 928 21.13 -3.77 -12.29
CA PRO A 928 20.34 -3.36 -11.13
C PRO A 928 19.90 -1.89 -11.16
N ALA A 929 20.77 -0.99 -11.65
CA ALA A 929 20.44 0.43 -11.84
C ALA A 929 19.37 0.64 -12.93
N PHE A 930 19.43 -0.15 -14.00
CA PHE A 930 18.42 -0.13 -15.05
C PHE A 930 17.06 -0.64 -14.55
N GLU A 931 17.05 -1.66 -13.68
CA GLU A 931 15.82 -2.14 -13.04
C GLU A 931 15.17 -1.05 -12.19
N GLN A 932 15.96 -0.28 -11.43
CA GLN A 932 15.46 0.87 -10.67
C GLN A 932 14.87 1.96 -11.58
N LEU A 933 15.49 2.21 -12.74
CA LEU A 933 14.94 3.13 -13.75
C LEU A 933 13.58 2.65 -14.28
N MET A 934 13.44 1.34 -14.55
CA MET A 934 12.16 0.75 -14.95
C MET A 934 11.08 0.91 -13.87
N HIS A 935 11.45 0.75 -12.59
CA HIS A 935 10.54 0.94 -11.46
C HIS A 935 10.11 2.41 -11.26
N MET A 936 10.94 3.37 -11.69
CA MET A 936 10.58 4.80 -11.69
C MET A 936 9.66 5.14 -12.87
N ALA A 937 9.91 4.55 -14.05
CA ALA A 937 9.13 4.75 -15.26
C ALA A 937 7.64 4.32 -15.13
N VAL A 938 7.29 3.56 -14.09
CA VAL A 938 5.92 3.08 -13.81
C VAL A 938 4.95 4.24 -13.54
N PHE A 939 5.43 5.34 -12.96
CA PHE A 939 4.59 6.48 -12.57
C PHE A 939 4.31 7.45 -13.72
N HIS A 940 4.86 7.20 -14.91
CA HIS A 940 4.78 8.11 -16.05
C HIS A 940 3.99 7.50 -17.21
N THR A 941 3.11 8.30 -17.80
CA THR A 941 2.23 7.85 -18.88
C THR A 941 2.84 8.06 -20.27
N SER A 942 3.84 8.95 -20.41
CA SER A 942 4.49 9.26 -21.68
C SER A 942 6.00 9.47 -21.51
N LEU A 943 6.78 9.15 -22.55
CA LEU A 943 8.25 9.31 -22.54
C LEU A 943 8.69 10.78 -22.37
N PRO A 944 8.07 11.77 -23.03
CA PRO A 944 8.43 13.17 -22.81
C PRO A 944 8.23 13.63 -21.37
N ASP A 945 7.13 13.22 -20.73
CA ASP A 945 6.86 13.55 -19.32
C ASP A 945 7.91 12.92 -18.38
N PHE A 946 8.24 11.64 -18.60
CA PHE A 946 9.27 10.94 -17.82
C PHE A 946 10.65 11.61 -17.92
N LEU A 947 11.11 11.90 -19.15
CA LEU A 947 12.41 12.54 -19.36
C LEU A 947 12.44 13.97 -18.83
N GLN A 948 11.32 14.70 -18.94
CA GLN A 948 11.20 16.03 -18.36
C GLN A 948 11.26 15.98 -16.83
N ALA A 949 10.55 15.04 -16.18
CA ALA A 949 10.61 14.86 -14.73
C ALA A 949 12.04 14.56 -14.24
N LEU A 950 12.79 13.71 -14.95
CA LEU A 950 14.21 13.45 -14.63
C LEU A 950 15.13 14.66 -14.81
N THR A 951 14.75 15.61 -15.67
CA THR A 951 15.60 16.76 -16.04
C THR A 951 15.34 17.97 -15.16
N ILE A 952 14.06 18.28 -14.89
CA ILE A 952 13.64 19.50 -14.17
C ILE A 952 12.76 19.22 -12.93
N GLY A 953 12.53 17.95 -12.58
CA GLY A 953 11.74 17.56 -11.41
C GLY A 953 12.53 17.69 -10.11
N GLU A 954 11.81 18.00 -9.04
CA GLU A 954 12.32 18.04 -7.68
C GLU A 954 12.20 16.67 -6.99
N GLU A 955 12.76 16.49 -5.78
CA GLU A 955 12.72 15.20 -5.06
C GLU A 955 11.31 14.56 -4.97
N PRO A 956 10.22 15.30 -4.69
CA PRO A 956 8.87 14.72 -4.64
C PRO A 956 8.33 14.24 -6.00
N ASP A 957 8.85 14.80 -7.10
CA ASP A 957 8.46 14.47 -8.47
C ASP A 957 9.11 13.15 -8.95
N LEU A 958 10.12 12.64 -8.23
CA LEU A 958 10.85 11.42 -8.55
C LEU A 958 10.45 10.30 -7.61
N GLN A 959 9.70 9.32 -8.12
CA GLN A 959 9.17 8.21 -7.32
C GLN A 959 9.55 6.87 -7.94
N ARG A 960 9.90 5.90 -7.09
CA ARG A 960 10.25 4.53 -7.49
C ARG A 960 9.50 3.53 -6.63
N ALA A 961 8.94 2.50 -7.26
CA ALA A 961 8.40 1.34 -6.54
C ALA A 961 9.56 0.45 -6.03
N SER A 962 9.44 -0.11 -4.82
CA SER A 962 10.42 -1.09 -4.32
C SER A 962 10.38 -2.44 -5.05
N GLY A 963 9.34 -2.67 -5.87
CA GLY A 963 9.12 -3.90 -6.64
C GLY A 963 8.72 -3.65 -8.09
N LYS A 964 8.35 -4.74 -8.77
CA LYS A 964 8.16 -4.78 -10.22
C LYS A 964 6.96 -3.98 -10.73
N SER A 965 6.05 -3.41 -9.93
CA SER A 965 5.02 -2.51 -10.47
C SER A 965 4.37 -1.55 -9.47
N TYR A 966 3.31 -0.91 -9.96
CA TYR A 966 2.47 0.08 -9.31
C TYR A 966 1.73 -0.54 -8.12
N ALA A 967 2.20 -0.24 -6.91
CA ALA A 967 1.46 -0.56 -5.70
C ALA A 967 0.47 0.58 -5.41
N ALA A 968 -0.81 0.39 -5.77
CA ALA A 968 -1.87 1.10 -5.08
C ALA A 968 -1.78 0.72 -3.59
N GLY A 969 -1.91 1.69 -2.66
CA GLY A 969 -1.81 1.40 -1.22
C GLY A 969 -0.42 0.93 -0.75
N ALA A 970 0.60 1.80 -0.76
CA ALA A 970 1.97 1.48 -0.33
C ALA A 970 2.52 2.49 0.69
N VAL A 971 3.42 2.04 1.57
CA VAL A 971 4.12 2.89 2.55
C VAL A 971 5.03 3.87 1.81
N ARG A 972 4.98 5.15 2.17
CA ARG A 972 5.85 6.16 1.57
C ARG A 972 7.15 6.26 2.34
N VAL A 973 8.28 6.02 1.67
CA VAL A 973 9.63 6.20 2.25
C VAL A 973 10.30 7.37 1.53
N MET A 974 10.72 8.39 2.27
CA MET A 974 11.30 9.60 1.66
C MET A 974 12.21 10.36 2.63
N THR A 975 12.95 11.33 2.10
CA THR A 975 13.72 12.26 2.93
C THR A 975 12.80 13.27 3.63
N LEU A 976 13.27 13.88 4.71
CA LEU A 976 12.58 15.00 5.36
C LEU A 976 12.32 16.18 4.39
N HIS A 977 13.25 16.43 3.46
CA HIS A 977 13.09 17.44 2.42
C HIS A 977 12.00 17.06 1.41
N GLY A 978 12.02 15.81 0.93
CA GLY A 978 11.01 15.27 0.02
C GLY A 978 9.60 15.22 0.61
N ALA A 979 9.48 15.25 1.95
CA ALA A 979 8.18 15.27 2.63
C ALA A 979 7.51 16.65 2.67
N LYS A 980 8.22 17.72 2.29
CA LYS A 980 7.69 19.08 2.32
C LYS A 980 6.45 19.18 1.42
N GLY A 981 5.42 19.86 1.92
CA GLY A 981 4.11 19.98 1.24
C GLY A 981 3.18 18.78 1.43
N LEU A 982 3.71 17.59 1.75
CA LEU A 982 2.90 16.38 1.97
C LEU A 982 2.33 16.30 3.39
N GLU A 983 1.39 15.37 3.60
CA GLU A 983 0.80 15.04 4.90
C GLU A 983 0.32 13.59 4.94
N PHE A 984 0.44 12.96 6.11
CA PHE A 984 0.08 11.55 6.32
C PHE A 984 -0.64 11.36 7.65
N PRO A 985 -1.66 10.47 7.73
CA PRO A 985 -2.27 10.07 8.99
C PRO A 985 -1.24 9.63 10.04
N ALA A 986 -0.28 8.80 9.63
CA ALA A 986 0.81 8.34 10.50
C ALA A 986 2.19 8.59 9.88
N VAL A 987 3.12 9.08 10.71
CA VAL A 987 4.49 9.36 10.31
C VAL A 987 5.48 8.75 11.29
N PHE A 988 6.48 8.05 10.75
CA PHE A 988 7.70 7.67 11.45
C PHE A 988 8.80 8.68 11.12
N LEU A 989 9.43 9.27 12.13
CA LEU A 989 10.70 9.98 11.97
C LEU A 989 11.83 9.02 12.39
N PHE A 990 12.55 8.52 11.39
CA PHE A 990 13.55 7.49 11.54
C PHE A 990 14.97 8.06 11.67
N GLY A 991 15.77 7.47 12.56
CA GLY A 991 17.20 7.75 12.69
C GLY A 991 17.50 9.07 13.42
N LEU A 992 16.76 9.36 14.51
CA LEU A 992 16.96 10.56 15.34
C LEU A 992 18.13 10.39 16.31
N THR A 993 19.33 10.17 15.77
CA THR A 993 20.58 10.01 16.52
C THR A 993 21.53 11.19 16.32
N ALA A 994 22.46 11.39 17.25
CA ALA A 994 23.53 12.37 17.13
C ALA A 994 24.36 12.12 15.84
N GLY A 995 24.69 13.19 15.13
CA GLY A 995 25.38 13.15 13.83
C GLY A 995 24.49 12.83 12.62
N SER A 996 23.28 12.28 12.83
CA SER A 996 22.28 12.03 11.77
C SER A 996 21.33 13.21 11.62
N LEU A 997 20.62 13.58 12.69
CA LEU A 997 19.77 14.77 12.74
C LEU A 997 19.97 15.43 14.12
N PRO A 998 20.70 16.55 14.23
CA PRO A 998 21.28 17.34 13.13
C PRO A 998 22.42 16.62 12.40
N LEU A 999 22.50 16.81 11.08
CA LEU A 999 23.52 16.17 10.24
C LEU A 999 24.90 16.81 10.46
N GLU A 1000 25.86 16.02 10.94
CA GLU A 1000 27.26 16.45 11.09
C GLU A 1000 28.08 16.05 9.87
N SER A 1001 28.94 16.96 9.39
CA SER A 1001 29.80 16.74 8.22
C SER A 1001 31.17 17.37 8.43
N PRO A 1002 32.26 16.71 8.00
CA PRO A 1002 33.60 17.32 8.02
C PRO A 1002 33.78 18.43 6.97
N HIS A 1003 32.85 18.56 6.02
CA HIS A 1003 32.99 19.45 4.86
C HIS A 1003 32.28 20.80 5.01
N TYR A 1004 31.35 20.93 5.95
CA TYR A 1004 30.57 22.16 6.15
C TYR A 1004 30.11 22.27 7.61
N VAL A 1005 29.91 23.50 8.07
CA VAL A 1005 29.37 23.79 9.40
C VAL A 1005 27.88 23.47 9.41
N THR A 1006 27.43 22.67 10.37
CA THR A 1006 26.02 22.36 10.57
C THR A 1006 25.27 23.58 11.07
N ASP A 1007 24.27 24.03 10.31
CA ASP A 1007 23.30 25.04 10.76
C ASP A 1007 22.23 24.34 11.63
N LEU A 1008 22.33 24.53 12.95
CA LEU A 1008 21.39 23.94 13.90
C LEU A 1008 19.97 24.49 13.74
N ASP A 1009 19.81 25.75 13.33
CA ASP A 1009 18.49 26.35 13.18
C ASP A 1009 17.79 25.79 11.93
N GLU A 1010 18.53 25.55 10.84
CA GLU A 1010 18.01 24.89 9.64
C GLU A 1010 17.66 23.41 9.89
N GLU A 1011 18.55 22.65 10.54
CA GLU A 1011 18.27 21.24 10.89
C GLU A 1011 17.07 21.13 11.85
N ARG A 1012 16.84 22.14 12.69
CA ARG A 1012 15.64 22.22 13.54
C ARG A 1012 14.37 22.52 12.75
N ARG A 1013 14.41 23.43 11.76
CA ARG A 1013 13.30 23.64 10.83
C ARG A 1013 12.98 22.35 10.07
N LEU A 1014 13.98 21.56 9.71
CA LEU A 1014 13.80 20.26 9.08
C LEU A 1014 13.11 19.25 10.00
N PHE A 1015 13.50 19.20 11.28
CA PHE A 1015 12.83 18.38 12.30
C PHE A 1015 11.37 18.83 12.51
N TYR A 1016 11.12 20.14 12.57
CA TYR A 1016 9.80 20.74 12.64
C TYR A 1016 8.91 20.36 11.45
N VAL A 1017 9.44 20.46 10.22
CA VAL A 1017 8.75 20.02 9.00
C VAL A 1017 8.36 18.55 9.11
N GLY A 1018 9.28 17.68 9.52
CA GLY A 1018 9.06 16.24 9.69
C GLY A 1018 7.90 15.93 10.64
N MET A 1019 7.89 16.53 11.83
CA MET A 1019 6.82 16.31 12.82
C MET A 1019 5.46 16.79 12.29
N THR A 1020 5.44 17.94 11.62
CA THR A 1020 4.20 18.58 11.11
C THR A 1020 3.67 17.98 9.81
N ARG A 1021 4.28 16.89 9.32
CA ARG A 1021 3.69 16.03 8.28
C ARG A 1021 2.64 15.07 8.85
N ALA A 1022 2.73 14.76 10.15
CA ALA A 1022 1.83 13.85 10.84
C ALA A 1022 0.50 14.52 11.14
N ARG A 1023 -0.61 13.81 10.86
CA ARG A 1023 -1.97 14.26 11.21
C ARG A 1023 -2.43 13.72 12.56
N GLU A 1024 -2.32 12.41 12.74
CA GLU A 1024 -2.94 11.71 13.88
C GLU A 1024 -1.92 11.00 14.77
N GLU A 1025 -0.88 10.40 14.19
CA GLU A 1025 0.11 9.61 14.93
C GLU A 1025 1.53 9.94 14.47
N LEU A 1026 2.38 10.28 15.44
CA LEU A 1026 3.80 10.55 15.23
C LEU A 1026 4.63 9.58 16.08
N ILE A 1027 5.49 8.83 15.42
CA ILE A 1027 6.40 7.87 16.05
C ILE A 1027 7.83 8.32 15.75
N LEU A 1028 8.56 8.66 16.79
CA LEU A 1028 9.96 9.05 16.77
C LEU A 1028 10.79 7.82 17.12
N THR A 1029 11.80 7.50 16.32
CA THR A 1029 12.68 6.37 16.60
C THR A 1029 14.13 6.83 16.75
N THR A 1030 14.83 6.23 17.71
CA THR A 1030 16.25 6.50 17.97
C THR A 1030 16.97 5.21 18.36
N ALA A 1031 18.23 5.12 17.98
CA ALA A 1031 19.18 4.10 18.44
C ALA A 1031 20.14 4.69 19.48
N GLU A 1032 21.34 4.10 19.63
CA GLU A 1032 22.41 4.61 20.49
C GLU A 1032 22.72 6.08 20.19
N ALA A 1033 23.02 6.87 21.23
CA ALA A 1033 23.25 8.32 21.18
C ALA A 1033 22.09 9.14 20.56
N PRO A 1034 21.04 9.46 21.34
CA PRO A 1034 19.89 10.22 20.86
C PRO A 1034 20.25 11.61 20.33
N SER A 1035 19.46 12.10 19.37
CA SER A 1035 19.53 13.49 18.91
C SER A 1035 19.31 14.49 20.03
N VAL A 1036 20.04 15.61 19.99
CA VAL A 1036 19.85 16.76 20.89
C VAL A 1036 18.44 17.35 20.83
N PHE A 1037 17.75 17.21 19.70
CA PHE A 1037 16.38 17.74 19.53
C PHE A 1037 15.34 16.97 20.34
N LEU A 1038 15.63 15.73 20.74
CA LEU A 1038 14.73 14.92 21.56
C LEU A 1038 14.63 15.43 23.00
N GLU A 1039 15.65 16.12 23.51
CA GLU A 1039 15.66 16.70 24.86
C GLU A 1039 14.75 17.93 24.99
N GLU A 1040 14.40 18.55 23.86
CA GLU A 1040 13.53 19.73 23.80
C GLU A 1040 12.04 19.39 23.81
N LEU A 1041 11.71 18.10 23.69
CA LEU A 1041 10.34 17.64 23.58
C LEU A 1041 9.64 17.61 24.96
N PRO A 1042 8.39 18.10 25.02
CA PRO A 1042 7.59 18.13 26.24
C PRO A 1042 7.21 16.73 26.70
N GLN A 1043 7.52 16.40 27.96
CA GLN A 1043 7.34 15.05 28.52
C GLN A 1043 5.88 14.68 28.81
N ASP A 1044 5.00 15.67 28.94
CA ASP A 1044 3.56 15.51 29.18
C ASP A 1044 2.80 14.95 27.98
N VAL A 1045 3.33 15.14 26.76
CA VAL A 1045 2.73 14.64 25.51
C VAL A 1045 3.61 13.58 24.82
N LEU A 1046 4.70 13.15 25.46
CA LEU A 1046 5.67 12.18 24.95
C LEU A 1046 5.61 10.85 25.72
N GLN A 1047 5.38 9.74 25.02
CA GLN A 1047 5.43 8.40 25.57
C GLN A 1047 6.71 7.67 25.13
N THR A 1048 7.66 7.49 26.05
CA THR A 1048 8.92 6.79 25.75
C THR A 1048 8.80 5.29 26.02
N THR A 1049 9.20 4.45 25.05
CA THR A 1049 9.24 2.99 25.18
C THR A 1049 10.59 2.45 24.70
N THR A 1050 11.16 1.49 25.43
CA THR A 1050 12.35 0.75 24.98
C THR A 1050 11.89 -0.55 24.30
N ALA A 1051 12.24 -0.73 23.03
CA ALA A 1051 11.94 -1.95 22.30
C ALA A 1051 12.93 -3.06 22.71
N ALA A 1052 12.61 -3.84 23.74
CA ALA A 1052 13.39 -5.00 24.12
C ALA A 1052 13.08 -6.20 23.21
N ARG A 1053 14.09 -6.99 22.82
CA ARG A 1053 13.88 -8.32 22.21
C ARG A 1053 13.09 -9.19 23.21
N ARG A 1054 11.82 -9.48 22.93
CA ARG A 1054 11.16 -10.66 23.50
C ARG A 1054 11.79 -11.89 22.84
N PHE A 1055 12.92 -12.35 23.37
CA PHE A 1055 13.27 -13.76 23.23
C PHE A 1055 12.24 -14.54 24.05
N SER A 1056 11.34 -15.26 23.39
CA SER A 1056 10.63 -16.35 24.08
C SER A 1056 11.69 -17.37 24.49
N SER A 1057 11.87 -17.54 25.80
CA SER A 1057 12.84 -18.48 26.37
C SER A 1057 12.33 -19.94 26.30
N SER A 1058 11.91 -20.38 25.12
CA SER A 1058 11.53 -21.77 24.86
C SER A 1058 11.73 -22.11 23.38
N GLY A 1059 13.00 -22.26 22.98
CA GLY A 1059 13.39 -22.71 21.65
C GLY A 1059 14.82 -22.31 21.33
N VAL A 1060 15.76 -23.25 21.47
CA VAL A 1060 17.15 -23.05 21.05
C VAL A 1060 17.16 -22.89 19.53
N GLN A 1061 17.35 -21.66 19.04
CA GLN A 1061 17.69 -21.41 17.65
C GLN A 1061 19.11 -21.95 17.41
N LEU A 1062 19.22 -23.11 16.75
CA LEU A 1062 20.50 -23.59 16.24
C LEU A 1062 21.02 -22.57 15.21
N ARG A 1063 22.28 -22.17 15.41
CA ARG A 1063 22.99 -21.17 14.62
C ARG A 1063 23.02 -21.60 13.14
N LEU A 1064 22.50 -20.75 12.26
CA LEU A 1064 22.80 -20.79 10.82
C LEU A 1064 24.09 -19.98 10.59
N PHE A 1065 25.21 -20.69 10.62
CA PHE A 1065 26.27 -20.55 9.63
C PHE A 1065 26.57 -21.95 9.11
#